data_AF-A0A812Z0P7-F1
#
_entry.id   AF-A0A812Z0P7-F1
#
_cell.length_a   1.000
_cell.length_b   1.000
_cell.length_c   1.000
_cell.angle_alpha   90.00
_cell.angle_beta   90.00
_cell.angle_gamma   90.00
#
_symmetry.space_group_name_H-M   'P 1'
#
loop_
_entity.id
_entity.type
_entity.pdbx_description
1 polymer ?
#
loop_
_entity_poly.entity_id
_entity_poly.type
_entity_poly.pdbx_seq_one_letter_code
_entity_poly.pdbx_strand_id
1 'polypeptide(L)'
;EESLYGSGPMMIEGKFHYVYDPQQYVGKSQDEMLRAQEAIAEALAESVGFGLVAAEIQLRWESTAVLAQVSNATPTTLDMLCTFTFPCPSGATPEEVTASMRTITTRSFLSILAPKLAGLGHEPFAFTATSFIGAAVTTATPSPKSSTSFIPIQSTLPATTEAPKMAFHPCKSLEDYMPEAKMSEYGWCNVEGNTTPSESECLAANCSAHGYPDHAHCYCATEEGCALTGGTWKYHLCKEEMQMYQHGELYTLWEEATALGTCNGVVTSWHSTLPESMDWPARKCCASWPQTFCEPAATLATPCKDAGDFLADHVTDQGVTCMDWLQQWWSEYWALKNASAAGSCSGMDLPWGESLQDWVTHPAKQCCASFPATICDKDAKFMTPCKVAADFMPEQELYSHCELKTMPDNVTCEAAGCTYYQEHNYCSCSEEVCPAAGGVWMIHTCGKESSHWPLKMHRAMQEAAEEGSCADLEYEGDLQGETQWISQKCCASYPASVCNPTAKRMTPCESEADFIPTNVLHEWCEVTPVPDASTCASHGCHGDGSYCHCTSHSSCASLGGSWKTSTCGEDLGHKDVAWHQAVAQASGEGTCTESRVHDSTVEDAISWSSRKCCASYPANVCYKGLKKMTPCKDEADFLPGHFLHEWCEFHGAVPETCGTTPGCHGGEGWCHCDNYEACTAAGGAWKQRTCDSGVQEWDSKKHLAVQSAATGSCEDVDWHGQPMSVALQHESSKCCASYPASVCDPTAKKMTPCKDEADFMPSNPLHQWCELHGASVDSDTCAAHGCNSHNGHCHCDSQMKCDGVGGTWKVTTCDMEIGHWEPAKHKALQEAYENGTCGVDNTYGDLVSMIDYPARQCCASFPATLCDPTAKKMTPCKDEADFMPSNVVHEYCDLHGSSVDSDTCTAHGCRSNNGHCHCDSQPSCEGVGGTWQVTSCEMEIGHWEPAKHKALQEADESGTCGVDNTYGDLAIMIQHSATKCCASFPATICDKTARHMTPCKDEADYTPDKEMYAWCDFYSDGAVLPEETVCNAQEGCYGGQGWCHCEDRASCEAVGAFWNAHTCAKEVSQWSPEQHKMLQNADEHGTCLDLEVHGMRAQDFVNWPAQQCCKSFPASVCDKDVQAMTPCLRSQDFDHNKTMWAWCEGLYPAPAEADCHAQGCTGNEHHCHCETAAACTALGGKYVEYQCWQDLQWMAAEVHKGIATAIAQGTCEDVEAHHGKLEFAVDWL
;
A
#
# COMPACT_ATOMS: atom_id res chain seq x y z
N GLU A 1 57.38 -13.66 4.35
CA GLU A 1 55.99 -13.17 4.37
C GLU A 1 55.07 -14.24 4.94
N GLU A 2 54.72 -14.13 6.23
CA GLU A 2 53.71 -14.96 6.90
C GLU A 2 52.90 -14.07 7.87
N SER A 3 51.67 -14.48 8.17
CA SER A 3 50.66 -13.78 8.99
C SER A 3 50.08 -12.47 8.42
N LEU A 4 48.83 -12.54 7.94
CA LEU A 4 47.70 -11.62 8.25
C LEU A 4 46.42 -11.99 7.46
N TYR A 5 45.97 -13.25 7.56
CA TYR A 5 44.60 -13.64 7.21
C TYR A 5 44.08 -14.61 8.28
N GLY A 6 42.89 -14.34 8.82
CA GLY A 6 42.28 -15.16 9.86
C GLY A 6 41.75 -16.48 9.31
N SER A 7 42.15 -17.60 9.89
CA SER A 7 41.76 -18.95 9.48
C SER A 7 40.35 -19.32 9.98
N GLY A 8 39.32 -18.64 9.46
CA GLY A 8 37.93 -19.11 9.57
C GLY A 8 37.67 -20.23 8.55
N PRO A 9 36.80 -21.22 8.85
CA PRO A 9 36.35 -22.16 7.84
C PRO A 9 35.54 -21.40 6.77
N MET A 10 35.86 -21.61 5.50
CA MET A 10 35.03 -21.12 4.39
C MET A 10 33.67 -21.82 4.44
N MET A 11 32.60 -21.03 4.52
CA MET A 11 31.23 -21.49 4.42
C MET A 11 30.78 -21.42 2.96
N ILE A 12 30.03 -22.41 2.52
CA ILE A 12 29.35 -22.43 1.24
C ILE A 12 27.87 -22.17 1.53
N GLU A 13 27.33 -21.14 0.90
CA GLU A 13 25.92 -20.77 0.96
C GLU A 13 25.26 -21.06 -0.39
N GLY A 14 24.05 -21.63 -0.37
CA GLY A 14 23.23 -21.84 -1.56
C GLY A 14 21.75 -21.70 -1.24
N LYS A 15 20.92 -21.51 -2.26
CA LYS A 15 19.46 -21.36 -2.11
C LYS A 15 18.69 -22.33 -3.00
N PHE A 16 17.54 -22.81 -2.53
CA PHE A 16 16.56 -23.53 -3.36
C PHE A 16 15.11 -23.09 -3.09
N HIS A 17 14.31 -23.06 -4.15
CA HIS A 17 12.85 -22.87 -4.08
C HIS A 17 12.12 -24.20 -3.84
N TYR A 18 11.00 -24.15 -3.12
CA TYR A 18 10.14 -25.29 -2.84
C TYR A 18 8.67 -24.86 -2.68
N VAL A 19 7.76 -25.55 -3.40
CA VAL A 19 6.32 -25.33 -3.33
C VAL A 19 5.64 -26.47 -2.58
N TYR A 20 4.75 -26.17 -1.62
CA TYR A 20 4.08 -27.18 -0.76
C TYR A 20 2.60 -26.93 -0.52
N ASP A 21 1.84 -28.00 -0.29
CA ASP A 21 0.43 -27.93 0.16
C ASP A 21 0.37 -27.97 1.70
N PRO A 22 -0.09 -26.90 2.38
CA PRO A 22 -0.21 -26.86 3.83
C PRO A 22 -1.30 -27.79 4.40
N GLN A 23 -2.29 -28.23 3.61
CA GLN A 23 -3.40 -29.05 4.13
C GLN A 23 -2.94 -30.41 4.66
N GLN A 24 -1.82 -30.95 4.17
CA GLN A 24 -1.25 -32.22 4.65
C GLN A 24 -0.57 -32.13 6.03
N TYR A 25 -0.43 -30.92 6.60
CA TYR A 25 0.27 -30.66 7.86
C TYR A 25 -0.61 -29.98 8.93
N VAL A 26 -1.87 -29.66 8.62
CA VAL A 26 -2.84 -29.18 9.62
C VAL A 26 -3.08 -30.29 10.64
N GLY A 27 -2.69 -30.05 11.90
CA GLY A 27 -2.78 -31.03 12.98
C GLY A 27 -1.57 -31.96 13.15
N LYS A 28 -0.50 -31.80 12.36
CA LYS A 28 0.77 -32.52 12.57
C LYS A 28 1.63 -31.88 13.66
N SER A 29 2.44 -32.72 14.30
CA SER A 29 3.28 -32.34 15.43
C SER A 29 4.57 -31.62 15.00
N GLN A 30 5.12 -30.78 15.89
CA GLN A 30 6.41 -30.10 15.69
C GLN A 30 7.55 -31.10 15.41
N ASP A 31 7.48 -32.30 15.99
CA ASP A 31 8.41 -33.41 15.78
C ASP A 31 8.37 -34.01 14.36
N GLU A 32 7.25 -33.90 13.64
CA GLU A 32 7.17 -34.34 12.23
C GLU A 32 7.81 -33.31 11.30
N MET A 33 7.66 -32.02 11.59
CA MET A 33 8.35 -30.95 10.86
C MET A 33 9.87 -31.01 11.04
N LEU A 34 10.35 -31.25 12.27
CA LEU A 34 11.77 -31.47 12.55
C LEU A 34 12.34 -32.65 11.77
N ARG A 35 11.65 -33.80 11.75
CA ARG A 35 12.07 -34.97 10.97
C ARG A 35 12.06 -34.74 9.45
N ALA A 36 11.14 -33.91 8.94
CA ALA A 36 11.17 -33.49 7.53
C ALA A 36 12.38 -32.60 7.22
N GLN A 37 12.77 -31.70 8.12
CA GLN A 37 13.99 -30.89 7.97
C GLN A 37 15.27 -31.75 8.02
N GLU A 38 15.33 -32.73 8.90
CA GLU A 38 16.43 -33.72 8.94
C GLU A 38 16.53 -34.50 7.62
N ALA A 39 15.41 -34.98 7.08
CA ALA A 39 15.37 -35.67 5.79
C ALA A 39 15.87 -34.80 4.61
N ILE A 40 15.58 -33.50 4.63
CA ILE A 40 16.07 -32.52 3.63
C ILE A 40 17.60 -32.32 3.78
N ALA A 41 18.09 -32.13 5.01
CA ALA A 41 19.52 -31.99 5.28
C ALA A 41 20.31 -33.26 4.90
N GLU A 42 19.77 -34.46 5.17
CA GLU A 42 20.36 -35.71 4.69
C GLU A 42 20.40 -35.80 3.17
N ALA A 43 19.30 -35.45 2.48
CA ALA A 43 19.26 -35.50 1.02
C ALA A 43 20.24 -34.50 0.38
N LEU A 44 20.45 -33.32 0.99
CA LEU A 44 21.44 -32.34 0.55
C LEU A 44 22.87 -32.87 0.76
N ALA A 45 23.18 -33.40 1.95
CA ALA A 45 24.47 -34.01 2.26
C ALA A 45 24.84 -35.13 1.27
N GLU A 46 23.89 -36.02 1.00
CA GLU A 46 24.03 -37.14 0.06
C GLU A 46 24.16 -36.66 -1.41
N SER A 47 23.49 -35.56 -1.78
CA SER A 47 23.57 -34.98 -3.13
C SER A 47 24.85 -34.17 -3.40
N VAL A 48 25.39 -33.48 -2.39
CA VAL A 48 26.64 -32.69 -2.50
C VAL A 48 27.86 -33.60 -2.47
N GLY A 49 27.85 -34.64 -1.63
CA GLY A 49 28.93 -35.60 -1.47
C GLY A 49 30.05 -35.13 -0.53
N PHE A 50 31.29 -35.52 -0.85
CA PHE A 50 32.52 -35.18 -0.10
C PHE A 50 32.54 -35.52 1.41
N GLY A 51 31.64 -36.39 1.88
CA GLY A 51 31.55 -36.80 3.29
C GLY A 51 30.88 -35.77 4.20
N LEU A 52 30.25 -34.74 3.63
CA LEU A 52 29.36 -33.82 4.34
C LEU A 52 28.26 -34.62 5.07
N VAL A 53 27.95 -34.28 6.33
CA VAL A 53 26.84 -34.90 7.07
C VAL A 53 25.71 -33.90 7.33
N ALA A 54 24.48 -34.39 7.44
CA ALA A 54 23.28 -33.55 7.64
C ALA A 54 23.42 -32.55 8.80
N ALA A 55 24.10 -32.93 9.88
CA ALA A 55 24.33 -32.07 11.05
C ALA A 55 25.30 -30.89 10.83
N GLU A 56 25.99 -30.84 9.67
CA GLU A 56 26.86 -29.74 9.24
C GLU A 56 26.12 -28.73 8.35
N ILE A 57 24.92 -29.07 7.88
CA ILE A 57 24.07 -28.21 7.04
C ILE A 57 23.09 -27.46 7.93
N GLN A 58 23.16 -26.13 7.90
CA GLN A 58 22.16 -25.25 8.52
C GLN A 58 21.13 -24.86 7.46
N LEU A 59 19.84 -25.09 7.76
CA LEU A 59 18.71 -24.67 6.91
C LEU A 59 18.07 -23.42 7.51
N ARG A 60 17.88 -22.38 6.69
CA ARG A 60 17.19 -21.14 7.05
C ARG A 60 16.07 -20.87 6.04
N TRP A 61 14.84 -20.94 6.52
CA TRP A 61 13.64 -20.63 5.74
C TRP A 61 13.38 -19.13 5.82
N GLU A 62 13.28 -18.46 4.67
CA GLU A 62 12.96 -17.02 4.62
C GLU A 62 11.43 -16.86 4.72
N SER A 63 10.94 -16.45 5.89
CA SER A 63 9.50 -16.43 6.24
C SER A 63 8.75 -15.18 5.76
N THR A 64 9.42 -14.24 5.10
CA THR A 64 8.92 -12.88 4.81
C THR A 64 7.81 -12.78 3.76
N ALA A 65 7.33 -13.89 3.19
CA ALA A 65 6.15 -13.92 2.32
C ALA A 65 4.90 -14.59 2.95
N VAL A 66 5.03 -15.28 4.09
CA VAL A 66 3.97 -16.19 4.59
C VAL A 66 2.93 -15.50 5.48
N LEU A 67 3.22 -14.31 6.01
CA LEU A 67 2.28 -13.55 6.86
C LEU A 67 1.40 -12.52 6.11
N ALA A 68 1.58 -12.38 4.78
CA ALA A 68 0.83 -11.41 3.96
C ALA A 68 -0.31 -12.03 3.12
N GLN A 69 -0.58 -13.34 3.24
CA GLN A 69 -1.63 -14.05 2.47
C GLN A 69 -2.60 -14.85 3.36
N VAL A 70 -2.90 -14.35 4.57
CA VAL A 70 -3.97 -14.90 5.44
C VAL A 70 -5.18 -13.94 5.52
N SER A 71 -5.45 -13.23 4.42
CA SER A 71 -6.72 -12.53 4.19
C SER A 71 -7.21 -12.75 2.75
N ASN A 72 -8.30 -13.51 2.62
CA ASN A 72 -9.16 -13.61 1.43
C ASN A 72 -8.56 -14.18 0.12
N ALA A 73 -7.93 -15.35 0.18
CA ALA A 73 -8.05 -16.41 -0.83
C ALA A 73 -7.57 -17.75 -0.23
N THR A 74 -8.07 -18.90 -0.71
CA THR A 74 -7.52 -20.22 -0.40
C THR A 74 -6.43 -20.60 -1.42
N PRO A 75 -5.13 -20.56 -1.08
CA PRO A 75 -4.07 -21.04 -1.97
C PRO A 75 -3.83 -22.52 -1.65
N THR A 76 -3.97 -23.41 -2.64
CA THR A 76 -3.67 -24.84 -2.48
C THR A 76 -2.16 -25.14 -2.45
N THR A 77 -1.31 -24.12 -2.54
CA THR A 77 0.16 -24.23 -2.56
C THR A 77 0.81 -22.94 -2.04
N LEU A 78 1.83 -23.08 -1.19
CA LEU A 78 2.73 -22.02 -0.70
C LEU A 78 4.13 -22.21 -1.32
N ASP A 79 4.75 -21.12 -1.81
CA ASP A 79 6.15 -21.12 -2.29
C ASP A 79 7.07 -20.63 -1.16
N MET A 80 8.17 -21.34 -0.94
CA MET A 80 9.15 -21.07 0.12
C MET A 80 10.58 -21.10 -0.41
N LEU A 81 11.35 -20.08 -0.03
CA LEU A 81 12.79 -20.01 -0.26
C LEU A 81 13.55 -20.55 0.95
N CYS A 82 14.41 -21.54 0.71
CA CYS A 82 15.32 -22.09 1.71
C CYS A 82 16.77 -21.75 1.37
N THR A 83 17.43 -21.03 2.27
CA THR A 83 18.85 -20.74 2.23
C THR A 83 19.58 -21.76 3.11
N PHE A 84 20.60 -22.42 2.59
CA PHE A 84 21.39 -23.40 3.33
C PHE A 84 22.87 -23.04 3.38
N THR A 85 23.52 -23.30 4.51
CA THR A 85 24.97 -23.08 4.69
C THR A 85 25.66 -24.29 5.30
N PHE A 86 26.87 -24.59 4.85
CA PHE A 86 27.74 -25.61 5.46
C PHE A 86 29.23 -25.27 5.26
N PRO A 87 30.14 -25.72 6.14
CA PRO A 87 31.57 -25.52 5.96
C PRO A 87 32.10 -26.38 4.80
N CYS A 88 33.04 -25.87 4.01
CA CYS A 88 33.67 -26.61 2.92
C CYS A 88 34.27 -27.95 3.44
N PRO A 89 33.82 -29.13 2.94
CA PRO A 89 34.25 -30.43 3.46
C PRO A 89 35.77 -30.64 3.42
N SER A 90 36.29 -31.31 4.45
CA SER A 90 37.74 -31.48 4.62
C SER A 90 38.32 -32.43 3.56
N GLY A 91 39.00 -31.84 2.57
CA GLY A 91 39.58 -32.55 1.42
C GLY A 91 38.98 -32.19 0.07
N ALA A 92 38.03 -31.25 0.02
CA ALA A 92 37.52 -30.65 -1.22
C ALA A 92 37.82 -29.14 -1.25
N THR A 93 38.05 -28.59 -2.44
CA THR A 93 38.14 -27.14 -2.68
C THR A 93 36.75 -26.52 -2.83
N PRO A 94 36.56 -25.22 -2.51
CA PRO A 94 35.30 -24.52 -2.75
C PRO A 94 34.82 -24.63 -4.21
N GLU A 95 35.75 -24.65 -5.17
CA GLU A 95 35.49 -24.82 -6.59
C GLU A 95 34.95 -26.22 -6.92
N GLU A 96 35.52 -27.28 -6.35
CA GLU A 96 35.03 -28.67 -6.54
C GLU A 96 33.63 -28.87 -5.95
N VAL A 97 33.37 -28.30 -4.76
CA VAL A 97 32.06 -28.40 -4.11
C VAL A 97 31.03 -27.56 -4.87
N THR A 98 31.39 -26.35 -5.31
CA THR A 98 30.53 -25.51 -6.16
C THR A 98 30.23 -26.19 -7.51
N ALA A 99 31.22 -26.86 -8.10
CA ALA A 99 31.02 -27.64 -9.32
C ALA A 99 30.07 -28.82 -9.09
N SER A 100 30.22 -29.56 -7.99
CA SER A 100 29.28 -30.64 -7.61
C SER A 100 27.86 -30.11 -7.43
N MET A 101 27.68 -29.02 -6.69
CA MET A 101 26.37 -28.37 -6.49
C MET A 101 25.70 -27.96 -7.82
N ARG A 102 26.47 -27.44 -8.79
CA ARG A 102 25.96 -27.11 -10.14
C ARG A 102 25.49 -28.34 -10.94
N THR A 103 25.87 -29.56 -10.55
CA THR A 103 25.39 -30.81 -11.17
C THR A 103 24.15 -31.39 -10.50
N ILE A 104 23.73 -30.87 -9.33
CA ILE A 104 22.52 -31.33 -8.64
C ILE A 104 21.29 -30.85 -9.41
N THR A 105 20.61 -31.79 -10.07
CA THR A 105 19.31 -31.52 -10.70
C THR A 105 18.16 -31.72 -9.72
N THR A 106 17.03 -31.06 -9.97
CA THR A 106 15.74 -31.30 -9.29
C THR A 106 15.41 -32.79 -9.21
N ARG A 107 15.63 -33.52 -10.31
CA ARG A 107 15.32 -34.96 -10.41
C ARG A 107 16.24 -35.82 -9.55
N SER A 108 17.54 -35.54 -9.52
CA SER A 108 18.50 -36.28 -8.69
C SER A 108 18.25 -36.03 -7.20
N PHE A 109 17.99 -34.77 -6.81
CA PHE A 109 17.68 -34.42 -5.42
C PHE A 109 16.38 -35.10 -4.94
N LEU A 110 15.29 -34.99 -5.71
CA LEU A 110 14.01 -35.62 -5.35
C LEU A 110 14.10 -37.16 -5.30
N SER A 111 14.98 -37.80 -6.09
CA SER A 111 15.18 -39.25 -6.03
C SER A 111 15.79 -39.74 -4.71
N ILE A 112 16.51 -38.87 -3.99
CA ILE A 112 17.10 -39.13 -2.67
C ILE A 112 16.13 -38.71 -1.55
N LEU A 113 15.43 -37.58 -1.73
CA LEU A 113 14.52 -37.03 -0.71
C LEU A 113 13.22 -37.83 -0.57
N ALA A 114 12.59 -38.25 -1.69
CA ALA A 114 11.28 -38.89 -1.65
C ALA A 114 11.24 -40.20 -0.82
N PRO A 115 12.24 -41.11 -0.88
CA PRO A 115 12.28 -42.28 0.00
C PRO A 115 12.40 -41.92 1.49
N LYS A 116 13.15 -40.87 1.83
CA LYS A 116 13.33 -40.42 3.22
C LYS A 116 12.03 -39.86 3.80
N LEU A 117 11.28 -39.07 3.01
CA LEU A 117 9.97 -38.55 3.40
C LEU A 117 8.86 -39.62 3.43
N ALA A 118 8.88 -40.58 2.49
CA ALA A 118 7.97 -41.72 2.52
C ALA A 118 8.14 -42.57 3.81
N GLY A 119 9.36 -42.67 4.32
CA GLY A 119 9.66 -43.29 5.62
C GLY A 119 9.02 -42.60 6.84
N LEU A 120 8.55 -41.36 6.69
CA LEU A 120 7.81 -40.60 7.70
C LEU A 120 6.28 -40.70 7.56
N GLY A 121 5.78 -41.53 6.63
CA GLY A 121 4.34 -41.74 6.42
C GLY A 121 3.65 -40.66 5.57
N HIS A 122 4.41 -39.94 4.74
CA HIS A 122 3.88 -38.96 3.79
C HIS A 122 3.74 -39.57 2.38
N GLU A 123 2.59 -39.37 1.74
CA GLU A 123 2.35 -39.74 0.33
C GLU A 123 3.24 -38.87 -0.60
N PRO A 124 3.84 -39.40 -1.69
CA PRO A 124 4.89 -38.68 -2.43
C PRO A 124 4.42 -37.50 -3.31
N PHE A 125 3.13 -37.14 -3.29
CA PHE A 125 2.51 -36.25 -4.27
C PHE A 125 2.29 -34.82 -3.75
N ALA A 126 3.31 -33.96 -3.88
CA ALA A 126 3.18 -32.50 -4.04
C ALA A 126 4.47 -31.75 -4.48
N PHE A 127 5.56 -32.42 -4.91
CA PHE A 127 6.81 -31.74 -5.28
C PHE A 127 6.85 -31.36 -6.77
N THR A 128 6.45 -30.13 -7.13
CA THR A 128 6.30 -29.70 -8.53
C THR A 128 7.42 -28.82 -9.10
N ALA A 129 8.21 -28.13 -8.28
CA ALA A 129 9.39 -27.39 -8.73
C ALA A 129 10.49 -27.31 -7.65
N THR A 130 11.75 -27.33 -8.08
CA THR A 130 12.92 -27.00 -7.26
C THR A 130 14.00 -26.44 -8.17
N SER A 131 14.34 -25.16 -8.01
CA SER A 131 15.46 -24.51 -8.70
C SER A 131 16.55 -24.17 -7.69
N PHE A 132 17.80 -24.51 -8.01
CA PHE A 132 18.97 -24.08 -7.24
C PHE A 132 19.43 -22.72 -7.74
N ILE A 133 19.47 -21.72 -6.86
CA ILE A 133 19.82 -20.33 -7.20
C ILE A 133 21.21 -20.02 -6.63
N GLY A 134 22.24 -20.38 -7.41
CA GLY A 134 23.63 -20.03 -7.13
C GLY A 134 24.26 -20.71 -5.92
N ALA A 135 25.58 -20.52 -5.78
CA ALA A 135 26.32 -20.80 -4.56
C ALA A 135 27.42 -19.73 -4.41
N ALA A 136 27.61 -19.24 -3.18
CA ALA A 136 28.59 -18.22 -2.83
C ALA A 136 29.42 -18.66 -1.61
N VAL A 137 30.65 -18.14 -1.50
CA VAL A 137 31.57 -18.45 -0.39
C VAL A 137 31.57 -17.30 0.61
N THR A 138 31.30 -17.58 1.88
CA THR A 138 31.21 -16.57 2.96
C THR A 138 32.00 -17.01 4.21
N THR A 139 32.26 -16.10 5.14
CA THR A 139 33.04 -16.36 6.37
C THR A 139 32.34 -15.78 7.61
N ALA A 140 32.04 -16.61 8.62
CA ALA A 140 31.28 -16.20 9.82
C ALA A 140 31.60 -17.01 11.09
N THR A 141 31.19 -16.51 12.27
CA THR A 141 31.66 -16.91 13.62
C THR A 141 30.51 -17.42 14.53
N PRO A 142 30.69 -18.41 15.44
CA PRO A 142 29.55 -19.14 16.07
C PRO A 142 29.33 -18.97 17.60
N SER A 143 28.16 -19.42 18.10
CA SER A 143 27.82 -19.65 19.53
C SER A 143 26.63 -20.67 19.74
N PRO A 144 26.33 -21.21 20.96
CA PRO A 144 26.10 -22.67 21.13
C PRO A 144 24.70 -23.18 21.64
N LYS A 145 24.60 -24.53 21.84
CA LYS A 145 23.40 -25.43 21.92
C LYS A 145 22.86 -25.83 23.33
N SER A 146 21.71 -26.54 23.39
CA SER A 146 21.23 -27.44 24.50
C SER A 146 20.22 -28.55 24.02
N SER A 147 19.79 -29.55 24.84
CA SER A 147 19.20 -30.87 24.43
C SER A 147 18.28 -31.65 25.45
N THR A 148 17.46 -32.68 25.05
CA THR A 148 17.09 -34.01 25.72
C THR A 148 15.83 -34.81 25.14
N SER A 149 15.39 -36.00 25.70
CA SER A 149 14.78 -37.20 24.98
C SER A 149 13.77 -38.21 25.72
N PHE A 150 13.12 -39.23 25.03
CA PHE A 150 12.55 -40.61 25.44
C PHE A 150 11.25 -41.28 24.75
N ILE A 151 10.47 -42.29 25.29
CA ILE A 151 10.08 -43.61 24.60
C ILE A 151 8.68 -44.38 24.92
N PRO A 152 8.14 -45.39 24.11
CA PRO A 152 6.74 -46.01 24.12
C PRO A 152 6.50 -47.61 24.04
N ILE A 153 5.24 -48.20 24.10
CA ILE A 153 4.79 -49.69 23.90
C ILE A 153 3.29 -49.95 23.35
N GLN A 154 2.80 -51.21 23.03
CA GLN A 154 1.73 -51.68 22.03
C GLN A 154 0.87 -53.04 22.30
N SER A 155 -0.24 -53.42 21.55
CA SER A 155 -0.76 -54.80 21.05
C SER A 155 -2.32 -55.24 21.00
N THR A 156 -2.74 -56.50 20.59
CA THR A 156 -3.98 -56.91 19.75
C THR A 156 -4.75 -58.32 19.95
N LEU A 157 -5.91 -58.66 19.22
CA LEU A 157 -6.50 -59.99 18.66
C LEU A 157 -8.03 -60.52 18.90
N PRO A 158 -8.67 -61.55 18.16
CA PRO A 158 -10.16 -61.73 17.78
C PRO A 158 -11.01 -63.10 17.98
N ALA A 159 -12.07 -63.46 17.15
CA ALA A 159 -13.39 -64.24 17.43
C ALA A 159 -13.96 -65.45 16.50
N THR A 160 -15.25 -66.00 16.66
CA THR A 160 -16.12 -66.89 15.73
C THR A 160 -17.62 -67.31 16.17
N THR A 161 -18.48 -68.07 15.39
CA THR A 161 -20.05 -68.03 15.31
C THR A 161 -20.99 -69.33 15.12
N GLU A 162 -22.33 -69.33 15.50
CA GLU A 162 -23.58 -70.02 14.91
C GLU A 162 -24.98 -69.65 15.64
N ALA A 163 -26.25 -69.92 15.16
CA ALA A 163 -27.54 -69.24 15.66
C ALA A 163 -28.97 -69.99 15.76
N PRO A 164 -30.02 -69.51 16.55
CA PRO A 164 -31.35 -70.17 16.82
C PRO A 164 -32.72 -69.34 16.76
N LYS A 165 -33.74 -69.58 17.65
CA LYS A 165 -35.24 -69.31 17.56
C LYS A 165 -35.80 -67.97 18.15
N MET A 166 -37.01 -67.57 17.73
CA MET A 166 -37.82 -66.41 18.22
C MET A 166 -38.16 -66.36 19.74
N ALA A 167 -37.22 -65.95 20.61
CA ALA A 167 -37.48 -65.64 22.03
C ALA A 167 -37.68 -64.14 22.32
N PHE A 168 -37.41 -63.28 21.34
CA PHE A 168 -37.07 -61.86 21.49
C PHE A 168 -38.29 -60.92 21.38
N HIS A 169 -38.54 -60.09 22.41
CA HIS A 169 -39.52 -58.98 22.38
C HIS A 169 -39.13 -57.84 23.36
N PRO A 170 -39.57 -56.59 23.15
CA PRO A 170 -39.14 -55.42 23.95
C PRO A 170 -39.91 -55.25 25.28
N CYS A 171 -41.09 -55.85 25.41
CA CYS A 171 -41.95 -55.67 26.59
C CYS A 171 -41.56 -56.53 27.77
N LYS A 172 -41.97 -56.13 28.97
CA LYS A 172 -41.72 -56.85 30.23
C LYS A 172 -42.35 -58.26 30.28
N SER A 173 -43.44 -58.49 29.57
CA SER A 173 -44.00 -59.82 29.31
C SER A 173 -44.58 -59.91 27.89
N LEU A 174 -44.75 -61.13 27.40
CA LEU A 174 -45.41 -61.42 26.13
C LEU A 174 -46.91 -61.03 26.13
N GLU A 175 -47.50 -60.86 27.31
CA GLU A 175 -48.91 -60.45 27.50
C GLU A 175 -49.09 -58.94 27.34
N ASP A 176 -48.05 -58.17 27.67
CA ASP A 176 -47.99 -56.71 27.46
C ASP A 176 -47.59 -56.37 26.01
N TYR A 177 -47.04 -57.35 25.26
CA TYR A 177 -46.62 -57.21 23.87
C TYR A 177 -47.79 -57.27 22.88
N MET A 178 -47.85 -56.29 22.00
CA MET A 178 -48.87 -56.11 20.98
C MET A 178 -48.30 -56.43 19.58
N PRO A 179 -48.23 -57.72 19.17
CA PRO A 179 -47.55 -58.15 17.93
C PRO A 179 -48.12 -57.56 16.65
N GLU A 180 -49.40 -57.15 16.66
CA GLU A 180 -50.12 -56.56 15.52
C GLU A 180 -50.18 -55.01 15.60
N ALA A 181 -49.50 -54.38 16.57
CA ALA A 181 -49.38 -52.93 16.62
C ALA A 181 -48.50 -52.43 15.45
N LYS A 182 -48.85 -51.26 14.91
CA LYS A 182 -48.09 -50.60 13.84
C LYS A 182 -46.91 -49.86 14.44
N MET A 183 -45.70 -50.12 13.94
CA MET A 183 -44.51 -49.37 14.36
C MET A 183 -44.39 -48.02 13.65
N SER A 184 -44.94 -47.91 12.45
CA SER A 184 -45.07 -46.68 11.66
C SER A 184 -46.54 -46.42 11.27
N GLU A 185 -46.94 -45.15 11.21
CA GLU A 185 -48.24 -44.79 10.62
C GLU A 185 -48.23 -44.91 9.09
N TYR A 186 -47.05 -44.77 8.49
CA TYR A 186 -46.78 -44.95 7.07
C TYR A 186 -46.62 -46.44 6.73
N GLY A 187 -47.25 -46.88 5.64
CA GLY A 187 -47.00 -48.20 5.05
C GLY A 187 -45.97 -48.13 3.91
N TRP A 188 -45.69 -49.27 3.29
CA TRP A 188 -44.77 -49.41 2.17
C TRP A 188 -45.37 -50.31 1.07
N CYS A 189 -44.83 -50.20 -0.15
CA CYS A 189 -45.34 -50.92 -1.31
C CYS A 189 -44.46 -52.11 -1.71
N ASN A 190 -45.06 -53.29 -1.89
CA ASN A 190 -44.35 -54.51 -2.29
C ASN A 190 -44.87 -55.02 -3.64
N VAL A 191 -44.04 -54.97 -4.68
CA VAL A 191 -44.40 -55.37 -6.06
C VAL A 191 -43.84 -56.76 -6.37
N GLU A 192 -44.65 -57.80 -6.22
CA GLU A 192 -44.23 -59.21 -6.46
C GLU A 192 -44.55 -59.65 -7.90
N GLY A 193 -43.61 -59.43 -8.84
CA GLY A 193 -43.74 -59.91 -10.23
C GLY A 193 -42.50 -59.67 -11.09
N ASN A 194 -42.21 -60.58 -12.03
CA ASN A 194 -40.97 -60.62 -12.84
C ASN A 194 -40.86 -59.55 -13.96
N THR A 195 -41.64 -58.48 -13.89
CA THR A 195 -41.54 -57.31 -14.78
C THR A 195 -41.47 -56.06 -13.93
N THR A 196 -40.25 -55.59 -13.68
CA THR A 196 -39.96 -54.38 -12.93
C THR A 196 -40.65 -53.18 -13.57
N PRO A 197 -41.45 -52.38 -12.84
CA PRO A 197 -42.00 -51.15 -13.38
C PRO A 197 -40.88 -50.20 -13.80
N SER A 198 -41.05 -49.53 -14.94
CA SER A 198 -40.13 -48.47 -15.36
C SER A 198 -40.23 -47.25 -14.43
N GLU A 199 -39.18 -46.44 -14.39
CA GLU A 199 -39.15 -45.17 -13.65
C GLU A 199 -40.34 -44.26 -14.04
N SER A 200 -40.71 -44.24 -15.32
CA SER A 200 -41.91 -43.55 -15.82
C SER A 200 -43.23 -44.10 -15.27
N GLU A 201 -43.32 -45.39 -14.99
CA GLU A 201 -44.51 -46.02 -14.39
C GLU A 201 -44.58 -45.75 -12.87
N CYS A 202 -43.45 -45.75 -12.16
CA CYS A 202 -43.41 -45.29 -10.76
C CYS A 202 -43.88 -43.82 -10.65
N LEU A 203 -43.32 -42.93 -11.47
CA LEU A 203 -43.66 -41.50 -11.46
C LEU A 203 -45.11 -41.25 -11.87
N ALA A 204 -45.65 -42.00 -12.85
CA ALA A 204 -47.06 -41.89 -13.25
C ALA A 204 -48.04 -42.33 -12.15
N ALA A 205 -47.61 -43.21 -11.24
CA ALA A 205 -48.36 -43.61 -10.05
C ALA A 205 -48.14 -42.66 -8.84
N ASN A 206 -47.42 -41.55 -9.04
CA ASN A 206 -47.03 -40.58 -8.01
C ASN A 206 -46.14 -41.20 -6.91
N CYS A 207 -45.27 -42.13 -7.31
CA CYS A 207 -44.28 -42.82 -6.48
C CYS A 207 -42.85 -42.44 -6.89
N SER A 208 -41.91 -42.40 -5.96
CA SER A 208 -40.49 -42.19 -6.27
C SER A 208 -39.81 -43.49 -6.67
N ALA A 209 -39.09 -43.50 -7.78
CA ALA A 209 -38.25 -44.63 -8.18
C ALA A 209 -36.86 -44.52 -7.55
N HIS A 210 -36.43 -45.52 -6.80
CA HIS A 210 -35.05 -45.59 -6.30
C HIS A 210 -34.48 -47.00 -6.49
N GLY A 211 -33.29 -47.07 -7.10
CA GLY A 211 -32.57 -48.32 -7.32
C GLY A 211 -31.37 -48.11 -8.26
N TYR A 212 -30.30 -48.87 -8.03
CA TYR A 212 -29.18 -48.98 -8.99
C TYR A 212 -29.64 -49.78 -10.24
N PRO A 213 -28.96 -49.66 -11.40
CA PRO A 213 -29.53 -49.97 -12.72
C PRO A 213 -30.17 -51.35 -12.96
N ASP A 214 -29.85 -52.34 -12.12
CA ASP A 214 -30.32 -53.72 -12.29
C ASP A 214 -31.59 -54.05 -11.45
N HIS A 215 -31.96 -53.22 -10.46
CA HIS A 215 -33.12 -53.44 -9.56
C HIS A 215 -33.81 -52.11 -9.16
N ALA A 216 -34.82 -51.68 -9.94
CA ALA A 216 -35.65 -50.52 -9.60
C ALA A 216 -36.84 -50.90 -8.69
N HIS A 217 -37.04 -50.18 -7.59
CA HIS A 217 -38.23 -50.29 -6.74
C HIS A 217 -38.99 -48.96 -6.71
N CYS A 218 -40.33 -49.00 -6.82
CA CYS A 218 -41.18 -47.83 -6.63
C CYS A 218 -41.54 -47.67 -5.15
N TYR A 219 -41.21 -46.52 -4.55
CA TYR A 219 -41.65 -46.12 -3.21
C TYR A 219 -42.85 -45.19 -3.31
N CYS A 220 -44.03 -45.70 -2.93
CA CYS A 220 -45.28 -44.95 -2.95
C CYS A 220 -45.59 -44.39 -1.56
N ALA A 221 -46.09 -43.16 -1.47
CA ALA A 221 -46.50 -42.56 -0.19
C ALA A 221 -47.93 -42.95 0.24
N THR A 222 -48.72 -43.54 -0.67
CA THR A 222 -50.11 -43.95 -0.42
C THR A 222 -50.41 -45.34 -0.95
N GLU A 223 -51.40 -46.00 -0.34
CA GLU A 223 -51.91 -47.31 -0.75
C GLU A 223 -52.48 -47.30 -2.18
N GLU A 224 -53.11 -46.19 -2.61
CA GLU A 224 -53.59 -46.03 -3.99
C GLU A 224 -52.45 -45.94 -5.01
N GLY A 225 -51.37 -45.20 -4.71
CA GLY A 225 -50.16 -45.17 -5.57
C GLY A 225 -49.51 -46.55 -5.67
N CYS A 226 -49.50 -47.31 -4.56
CA CYS A 226 -49.00 -48.67 -4.57
C CYS A 226 -49.81 -49.61 -5.47
N ALA A 227 -51.14 -49.57 -5.39
CA ALA A 227 -52.00 -50.35 -6.26
C ALA A 227 -51.82 -50.00 -7.75
N LEU A 228 -51.55 -48.73 -8.07
CA LEU A 228 -51.30 -48.26 -9.44
C LEU A 228 -49.98 -48.78 -10.05
N THR A 229 -48.97 -49.08 -9.22
CA THR A 229 -47.72 -49.75 -9.67
C THR A 229 -47.83 -51.28 -9.71
N GLY A 230 -49.02 -51.84 -9.42
CA GLY A 230 -49.26 -53.28 -9.35
C GLY A 230 -48.75 -53.94 -8.06
N GLY A 231 -48.36 -53.15 -7.05
CA GLY A 231 -47.92 -53.64 -5.75
C GLY A 231 -49.04 -53.82 -4.72
N THR A 232 -48.70 -54.48 -3.62
CA THR A 232 -49.53 -54.61 -2.43
C THR A 232 -48.98 -53.77 -1.29
N TRP A 233 -49.82 -52.95 -0.68
CA TRP A 233 -49.46 -52.13 0.47
C TRP A 233 -49.32 -52.98 1.75
N LYS A 234 -48.27 -52.74 2.53
CA LYS A 234 -47.96 -53.41 3.80
C LYS A 234 -47.60 -52.38 4.86
N TYR A 235 -47.74 -52.73 6.14
CA TYR A 235 -47.30 -51.90 7.28
C TYR A 235 -46.21 -52.64 8.04
N HIS A 236 -45.25 -51.92 8.61
CA HIS A 236 -44.32 -52.51 9.59
C HIS A 236 -45.08 -52.82 10.89
N LEU A 237 -45.35 -54.12 11.10
CA LEU A 237 -45.99 -54.63 12.31
C LEU A 237 -44.90 -55.05 13.31
N CYS A 238 -45.17 -54.83 14.60
CA CYS A 238 -44.26 -55.21 15.70
C CYS A 238 -43.69 -56.62 15.54
N LYS A 239 -44.54 -57.60 15.23
CA LYS A 239 -44.11 -58.99 15.03
C LYS A 239 -43.08 -59.17 13.91
N GLU A 240 -43.16 -58.39 12.83
CA GLU A 240 -42.36 -58.54 11.60
C GLU A 240 -40.97 -57.93 11.80
N GLU A 241 -40.91 -56.72 12.36
CA GLU A 241 -39.66 -56.05 12.73
C GLU A 241 -38.86 -56.87 13.76
N MET A 242 -39.55 -57.43 14.76
CA MET A 242 -38.92 -58.34 15.74
C MET A 242 -38.42 -59.66 15.14
N GLN A 243 -38.83 -60.06 13.92
CA GLN A 243 -38.22 -61.20 13.22
C GLN A 243 -36.87 -60.83 12.61
N MET A 244 -36.74 -59.61 12.08
CA MET A 244 -35.49 -59.14 11.47
C MET A 244 -34.36 -59.06 12.49
N TYR A 245 -34.63 -58.59 13.71
CA TYR A 245 -33.62 -58.52 14.77
C TYR A 245 -33.09 -59.87 15.26
N GLN A 246 -33.82 -60.97 15.05
CA GLN A 246 -33.42 -62.32 15.51
C GLN A 246 -32.29 -62.96 14.72
N HIS A 247 -31.91 -62.36 13.59
CA HIS A 247 -30.83 -62.85 12.73
C HIS A 247 -29.63 -61.88 12.70
N GLY A 248 -29.59 -60.95 13.64
CA GLY A 248 -28.50 -59.97 13.81
C GLY A 248 -28.02 -59.86 15.26
N GLU A 249 -27.03 -58.97 15.45
CA GLU A 249 -26.31 -58.75 16.72
C GLU A 249 -27.21 -58.46 17.92
N LEU A 250 -28.32 -57.74 17.71
CA LEU A 250 -29.29 -57.38 18.75
C LEU A 250 -29.88 -58.59 19.46
N TYR A 251 -30.08 -59.72 18.76
CA TYR A 251 -30.58 -60.96 19.37
C TYR A 251 -29.61 -61.51 20.42
N THR A 252 -28.32 -61.62 20.07
CA THR A 252 -27.26 -62.08 20.97
C THR A 252 -27.10 -61.17 22.19
N LEU A 253 -27.17 -59.85 21.99
CA LEU A 253 -27.07 -58.87 23.08
C LEU A 253 -28.30 -58.92 24.02
N TRP A 254 -29.49 -59.18 23.49
CA TRP A 254 -30.70 -59.38 24.29
C TRP A 254 -30.70 -60.73 25.04
N GLU A 255 -30.17 -61.81 24.45
CA GLU A 255 -29.97 -63.07 25.17
C GLU A 255 -28.97 -62.87 26.33
N GLU A 256 -27.89 -62.11 26.13
CA GLU A 256 -26.93 -61.73 27.17
C GLU A 256 -27.58 -60.88 28.28
N ALA A 257 -28.31 -59.81 27.93
CA ALA A 257 -29.05 -59.00 28.89
C ALA A 257 -30.11 -59.80 29.67
N THR A 258 -30.76 -60.75 29.02
CA THR A 258 -31.75 -61.67 29.64
C THR A 258 -31.08 -62.65 30.59
N ALA A 259 -29.87 -63.14 30.27
CA ALA A 259 -29.08 -63.97 31.18
C ALA A 259 -28.53 -63.18 32.38
N LEU A 260 -28.21 -61.89 32.19
CA LEU A 260 -27.73 -60.98 33.25
C LEU A 260 -28.87 -60.39 34.11
N GLY A 261 -30.11 -60.41 33.62
CA GLY A 261 -31.26 -59.78 34.26
C GLY A 261 -31.24 -58.25 34.25
N THR A 262 -30.46 -57.64 33.34
CA THR A 262 -30.30 -56.19 33.19
C THR A 262 -29.80 -55.84 31.79
N CYS A 263 -30.21 -54.70 31.26
CA CYS A 263 -29.75 -54.17 29.97
C CYS A 263 -28.51 -53.25 30.09
N ASN A 264 -28.10 -52.88 31.31
CA ASN A 264 -27.02 -51.92 31.52
C ASN A 264 -25.64 -52.53 31.23
N GLY A 265 -24.82 -51.81 30.45
CA GLY A 265 -23.47 -52.24 30.06
C GLY A 265 -23.41 -53.12 28.80
N VAL A 266 -24.56 -53.44 28.20
CA VAL A 266 -24.65 -54.15 26.92
C VAL A 266 -24.77 -53.12 25.79
N VAL A 267 -23.82 -53.14 24.86
CA VAL A 267 -23.65 -52.11 23.81
C VAL A 267 -23.58 -52.80 22.44
N THR A 268 -24.20 -52.20 21.42
CA THR A 268 -24.13 -52.68 20.03
C THR A 268 -22.80 -52.31 19.37
N SER A 269 -22.42 -52.97 18.28
CA SER A 269 -21.28 -52.57 17.44
C SER A 269 -21.40 -51.15 16.87
N TRP A 270 -22.62 -50.61 16.81
CA TRP A 270 -22.94 -49.23 16.43
C TRP A 270 -22.81 -48.24 17.60
N HIS A 271 -22.27 -48.68 18.74
CA HIS A 271 -22.01 -47.91 19.96
C HIS A 271 -23.28 -47.35 20.67
N SER A 272 -24.48 -47.79 20.26
CA SER A 272 -25.72 -47.55 21.01
C SER A 272 -25.87 -48.56 22.15
N THR A 273 -26.45 -48.16 23.27
CA THR A 273 -26.77 -49.10 24.35
C THR A 273 -28.01 -49.94 23.99
N LEU A 274 -28.11 -51.14 24.58
CA LEU A 274 -29.28 -52.00 24.36
C LEU A 274 -30.62 -51.36 24.79
N PRO A 275 -30.72 -50.60 25.92
CA PRO A 275 -31.93 -49.85 26.27
C PRO A 275 -32.39 -48.88 25.17
N GLU A 276 -31.49 -48.04 24.65
CA GLU A 276 -31.80 -47.06 23.59
C GLU A 276 -32.31 -47.76 22.32
N SER A 277 -31.70 -48.89 21.99
CA SER A 277 -32.04 -49.67 20.80
C SER A 277 -33.39 -50.41 20.93
N MET A 278 -33.91 -50.61 22.15
CA MET A 278 -35.11 -51.41 22.43
C MET A 278 -36.33 -50.60 22.93
N ASP A 279 -36.15 -49.37 23.42
CA ASP A 279 -37.28 -48.61 23.99
C ASP A 279 -38.22 -48.01 22.93
N TRP A 280 -37.75 -47.69 21.71
CA TRP A 280 -38.68 -47.28 20.64
C TRP A 280 -39.63 -48.41 20.22
N PRO A 281 -39.16 -49.65 19.97
CA PRO A 281 -40.03 -50.82 19.90
C PRO A 281 -40.90 -51.00 21.15
N ALA A 282 -40.39 -50.76 22.37
CA ALA A 282 -41.19 -50.87 23.58
C ALA A 282 -42.36 -49.87 23.62
N ARG A 283 -42.12 -48.59 23.30
CA ARG A 283 -43.16 -47.53 23.29
C ARG A 283 -44.28 -47.80 22.29
N LYS A 284 -43.99 -48.44 21.15
CA LYS A 284 -44.99 -48.75 20.11
C LYS A 284 -45.64 -50.12 20.26
N CYS A 285 -44.94 -51.08 20.86
CA CYS A 285 -45.38 -52.48 20.92
C CYS A 285 -45.80 -52.94 22.32
N CYS A 286 -45.73 -52.12 23.38
CA CYS A 286 -46.18 -52.47 24.72
C CYS A 286 -47.44 -51.70 25.12
N ALA A 287 -48.39 -52.35 25.80
CA ALA A 287 -49.65 -51.71 26.21
C ALA A 287 -49.51 -50.71 27.37
N SER A 288 -48.36 -50.72 28.08
CA SER A 288 -48.05 -49.72 29.11
C SER A 288 -46.58 -49.31 29.11
N TRP A 289 -46.31 -48.00 29.17
CA TRP A 289 -44.97 -47.41 29.29
C TRP A 289 -44.87 -46.63 30.60
N PRO A 290 -43.76 -46.71 31.37
CA PRO A 290 -42.47 -47.35 31.04
C PRO A 290 -42.32 -48.80 31.55
N GLN A 291 -43.33 -49.69 31.42
CA GLN A 291 -43.23 -51.11 31.84
C GLN A 291 -42.41 -51.95 30.83
N THR A 292 -41.20 -51.52 30.51
CA THR A 292 -40.33 -52.20 29.53
C THR A 292 -39.51 -53.31 30.18
N PHE A 293 -38.90 -54.17 29.36
CA PHE A 293 -37.98 -55.20 29.85
C PHE A 293 -36.78 -54.61 30.62
N CYS A 294 -36.26 -53.46 30.16
CA CYS A 294 -35.05 -52.85 30.72
C CYS A 294 -35.30 -51.98 31.97
N GLU A 295 -36.50 -51.43 32.18
CA GLU A 295 -36.82 -50.57 33.35
C GLU A 295 -38.18 -50.88 34.00
N PRO A 296 -38.39 -52.05 34.64
CA PRO A 296 -39.71 -52.51 35.07
C PRO A 296 -40.38 -51.74 36.25
N ALA A 297 -39.86 -50.58 36.67
CA ALA A 297 -40.25 -49.86 37.90
C ALA A 297 -40.06 -48.32 37.90
N ALA A 298 -39.84 -47.65 36.76
CA ALA A 298 -39.57 -46.21 36.73
C ALA A 298 -40.82 -45.34 37.03
N THR A 299 -40.66 -44.25 37.79
CA THR A 299 -41.65 -43.18 37.96
C THR A 299 -41.54 -42.13 36.87
N LEU A 300 -42.67 -41.62 36.39
CA LEU A 300 -42.76 -40.62 35.32
C LEU A 300 -42.13 -39.27 35.75
N ALA A 301 -41.12 -38.81 35.02
CA ALA A 301 -40.55 -37.47 35.18
C ALA A 301 -41.40 -36.41 34.45
N THR A 302 -41.56 -35.23 35.05
CA THR A 302 -42.39 -34.11 34.55
C THR A 302 -41.66 -32.78 34.70
N PRO A 303 -41.96 -31.74 33.90
CA PRO A 303 -41.33 -30.42 34.05
C PRO A 303 -41.69 -29.67 35.35
N CYS A 304 -42.71 -30.13 36.08
CA CYS A 304 -43.18 -29.50 37.32
C CYS A 304 -42.29 -29.77 38.53
N LYS A 305 -42.35 -28.87 39.53
CA LYS A 305 -41.63 -29.00 40.81
C LYS A 305 -41.83 -30.37 41.47
N ASP A 306 -43.07 -30.82 41.50
CA ASP A 306 -43.50 -32.14 41.98
C ASP A 306 -44.45 -32.79 40.95
N ALA A 307 -44.38 -34.12 40.77
CA ALA A 307 -45.19 -34.83 39.78
C ALA A 307 -46.72 -34.76 40.04
N GLY A 308 -47.13 -34.36 41.25
CA GLY A 308 -48.53 -34.09 41.59
C GLY A 308 -49.05 -32.73 41.11
N ASP A 309 -48.16 -31.80 40.73
CA ASP A 309 -48.53 -30.49 40.16
C ASP A 309 -48.77 -30.56 38.64
N PHE A 310 -48.48 -31.71 38.01
CA PHE A 310 -48.64 -31.94 36.57
C PHE A 310 -50.10 -32.22 36.22
N LEU A 311 -50.69 -31.30 35.47
CA LEU A 311 -52.10 -31.33 35.09
C LEU A 311 -52.32 -32.22 33.86
N ALA A 312 -52.20 -33.54 34.02
CA ALA A 312 -52.19 -34.53 32.93
C ALA A 312 -53.34 -34.37 31.90
N ASP A 313 -54.56 -34.10 32.37
CA ASP A 313 -55.76 -33.92 31.54
C ASP A 313 -55.97 -32.46 31.05
N HIS A 314 -55.08 -31.53 31.39
CA HIS A 314 -55.17 -30.14 30.92
C HIS A 314 -54.85 -30.08 29.43
N VAL A 315 -55.67 -29.32 28.69
CA VAL A 315 -55.50 -29.12 27.25
C VAL A 315 -54.64 -27.88 27.07
N THR A 316 -53.49 -28.06 26.42
CA THR A 316 -52.54 -27.00 26.09
C THR A 316 -53.13 -26.01 25.08
N ASP A 317 -52.46 -24.88 24.87
CA ASP A 317 -52.86 -23.90 23.84
C ASP A 317 -52.84 -24.51 22.41
N GLN A 318 -52.17 -25.66 22.23
CA GLN A 318 -52.12 -26.44 20.98
C GLN A 318 -53.25 -27.48 20.85
N GLY A 319 -54.14 -27.61 21.83
CA GLY A 319 -55.30 -28.51 21.76
C GLY A 319 -55.02 -29.99 22.07
N VAL A 320 -53.82 -30.33 22.54
CA VAL A 320 -53.45 -31.67 23.01
C VAL A 320 -53.45 -31.74 24.54
N THR A 321 -53.64 -32.93 25.14
CA THR A 321 -53.50 -33.05 26.59
C THR A 321 -52.02 -33.00 26.99
N CYS A 322 -51.71 -32.49 28.19
CA CYS A 322 -50.36 -32.50 28.73
C CYS A 322 -49.74 -33.92 28.74
N MET A 323 -50.55 -34.98 28.92
CA MET A 323 -50.08 -36.37 28.84
C MET A 323 -49.75 -36.83 27.42
N ASP A 324 -50.59 -36.51 26.43
CA ASP A 324 -50.33 -36.85 25.01
C ASP A 324 -49.10 -36.10 24.46
N TRP A 325 -48.84 -34.90 24.99
CA TRP A 325 -47.67 -34.09 24.66
C TRP A 325 -46.39 -34.70 25.25
N LEU A 326 -46.43 -35.10 26.53
CA LEU A 326 -45.31 -35.76 27.22
C LEU A 326 -44.84 -37.08 26.56
N GLN A 327 -45.76 -37.83 25.93
CA GLN A 327 -45.40 -39.08 25.23
C GLN A 327 -44.53 -38.88 23.98
N GLN A 328 -44.51 -37.66 23.42
CA GLN A 328 -43.76 -37.32 22.20
C GLN A 328 -42.31 -36.93 22.49
N TRP A 329 -42.00 -36.54 23.74
CA TRP A 329 -40.71 -36.02 24.18
C TRP A 329 -39.69 -37.13 24.50
N TRP A 330 -39.20 -37.84 23.48
CA TRP A 330 -38.25 -38.97 23.66
C TRP A 330 -36.99 -38.57 24.45
N SER A 331 -36.32 -37.53 23.98
CA SER A 331 -35.01 -37.07 24.43
C SER A 331 -35.10 -36.26 25.72
N GLU A 332 -36.12 -35.43 25.79
CA GLU A 332 -36.39 -34.48 26.84
C GLU A 332 -36.90 -35.20 28.08
N TYR A 333 -37.60 -36.34 27.94
CA TYR A 333 -37.94 -37.21 29.06
C TYR A 333 -36.70 -37.75 29.79
N TRP A 334 -35.65 -38.16 29.06
CA TRP A 334 -34.41 -38.63 29.68
C TRP A 334 -33.65 -37.49 30.36
N ALA A 335 -33.62 -36.31 29.74
CA ALA A 335 -33.07 -35.10 30.35
C ALA A 335 -33.86 -34.71 31.63
N LEU A 336 -35.19 -34.70 31.60
CA LEU A 336 -36.08 -34.48 32.75
C LEU A 336 -35.88 -35.52 33.86
N LYS A 337 -35.70 -36.80 33.51
CA LYS A 337 -35.45 -37.88 34.47
C LYS A 337 -34.07 -37.71 35.15
N ASN A 338 -33.06 -37.33 34.38
CA ASN A 338 -31.73 -37.00 34.91
C ASN A 338 -31.78 -35.77 35.81
N ALA A 339 -32.48 -34.71 35.41
CA ALA A 339 -32.69 -33.51 36.22
C ALA A 339 -33.48 -33.79 37.51
N SER A 340 -34.49 -34.65 37.44
CA SER A 340 -35.25 -35.13 38.61
C SER A 340 -34.35 -35.88 39.60
N ALA A 341 -33.36 -36.62 39.13
CA ALA A 341 -32.41 -37.35 39.96
C ALA A 341 -31.31 -36.45 40.52
N ALA A 342 -30.87 -35.44 39.75
CA ALA A 342 -29.87 -34.45 40.16
C ALA A 342 -30.45 -33.35 41.07
N GLY A 343 -31.76 -33.09 41.01
CA GLY A 343 -32.42 -31.97 41.68
C GLY A 343 -32.19 -30.61 41.00
N SER A 344 -31.69 -30.59 39.76
CA SER A 344 -31.40 -29.39 38.97
C SER A 344 -31.29 -29.77 37.48
N CYS A 345 -31.54 -28.81 36.59
CA CYS A 345 -31.33 -28.94 35.13
C CYS A 345 -30.00 -28.33 34.65
N SER A 346 -29.18 -27.80 35.55
CA SER A 346 -27.92 -27.13 35.20
C SER A 346 -26.95 -28.09 34.50
N GLY A 347 -26.42 -27.68 33.34
CA GLY A 347 -25.49 -28.48 32.54
C GLY A 347 -26.14 -29.69 31.83
N MET A 348 -27.45 -29.68 31.61
CA MET A 348 -28.15 -30.68 30.82
C MET A 348 -28.71 -30.04 29.54
N ASP A 349 -28.17 -30.45 28.39
CA ASP A 349 -28.63 -29.98 27.08
C ASP A 349 -29.45 -31.06 26.37
N LEU A 350 -30.40 -30.63 25.56
CA LEU A 350 -31.17 -31.49 24.67
C LEU A 350 -30.34 -31.80 23.40
N PRO A 351 -30.63 -32.88 22.66
CA PRO A 351 -29.80 -33.29 21.52
C PRO A 351 -29.67 -32.29 20.36
N TRP A 352 -30.49 -31.24 20.34
CA TRP A 352 -30.42 -30.12 19.40
C TRP A 352 -29.71 -28.87 19.96
N GLY A 353 -29.09 -28.95 21.13
CA GLY A 353 -28.26 -27.90 21.73
C GLY A 353 -29.01 -26.85 22.56
N GLU A 354 -30.31 -27.00 22.77
CA GLU A 354 -31.08 -26.16 23.70
C GLU A 354 -30.88 -26.65 25.14
N SER A 355 -30.69 -25.74 26.10
CA SER A 355 -30.58 -26.13 27.52
C SER A 355 -31.92 -26.66 28.02
N LEU A 356 -31.89 -27.73 28.84
CA LEU A 356 -33.09 -28.29 29.45
C LEU A 356 -33.82 -27.24 30.31
N GLN A 357 -33.09 -26.32 30.92
CA GLN A 357 -33.66 -25.28 31.79
C GLN A 357 -34.50 -24.25 31.01
N ASP A 358 -34.07 -23.91 29.79
CA ASP A 358 -34.84 -23.05 28.89
C ASP A 358 -36.06 -23.79 28.37
N TRP A 359 -35.85 -24.99 27.81
CA TRP A 359 -36.93 -25.82 27.28
C TRP A 359 -38.02 -26.10 28.31
N VAL A 360 -37.68 -26.43 29.57
CA VAL A 360 -38.66 -26.73 30.64
C VAL A 360 -39.60 -25.57 30.95
N THR A 361 -39.20 -24.32 30.70
CA THR A 361 -40.03 -23.14 30.98
C THR A 361 -41.36 -23.19 30.20
N HIS A 362 -41.32 -23.60 28.93
CA HIS A 362 -42.48 -23.60 28.05
C HIS A 362 -43.59 -24.62 28.45
N PRO A 363 -43.30 -25.93 28.61
CA PRO A 363 -44.31 -26.89 29.06
C PRO A 363 -44.66 -26.71 30.53
N ALA A 364 -43.77 -26.20 31.38
CA ALA A 364 -44.11 -25.95 32.78
C ALA A 364 -45.16 -24.84 32.93
N LYS A 365 -45.05 -23.76 32.14
CA LYS A 365 -46.02 -22.65 32.14
C LYS A 365 -47.46 -23.11 31.82
N GLN A 366 -47.62 -24.13 30.98
CA GLN A 366 -48.93 -24.66 30.57
C GLN A 366 -49.42 -25.83 31.44
N CYS A 367 -48.53 -26.73 31.86
CA CYS A 367 -48.92 -27.99 32.49
C CYS A 367 -48.67 -28.07 34.01
N CYS A 368 -48.11 -27.04 34.65
CA CYS A 368 -47.79 -27.04 36.08
C CYS A 368 -48.56 -25.98 36.87
N ALA A 369 -49.26 -26.40 37.93
CA ALA A 369 -50.00 -25.48 38.81
C ALA A 369 -49.10 -24.56 39.67
N SER A 370 -47.79 -24.84 39.72
CA SER A 370 -46.81 -24.19 40.61
C SER A 370 -45.89 -23.15 39.94
N PHE A 371 -46.06 -22.88 38.64
CA PHE A 371 -45.19 -21.96 37.89
C PHE A 371 -45.12 -20.55 38.55
N PRO A 372 -43.93 -19.91 38.67
CA PRO A 372 -42.65 -20.25 38.03
C PRO A 372 -41.81 -21.34 38.71
N ALA A 373 -42.28 -22.01 39.78
CA ALA A 373 -41.53 -23.13 40.34
C ALA A 373 -41.63 -24.38 39.45
N THR A 374 -40.48 -24.90 39.01
CA THR A 374 -40.32 -26.03 38.07
C THR A 374 -39.46 -27.13 38.66
N ILE A 375 -39.21 -28.21 37.91
CA ILE A 375 -38.23 -29.23 38.30
C ILE A 375 -36.79 -28.69 38.31
N CYS A 376 -36.50 -27.69 37.47
CA CYS A 376 -35.18 -27.06 37.34
C CYS A 376 -34.89 -26.03 38.42
N ASP A 377 -35.92 -25.26 38.83
CA ASP A 377 -35.85 -24.30 39.91
C ASP A 377 -37.10 -24.42 40.79
N LYS A 378 -36.92 -25.03 41.97
CA LYS A 378 -38.02 -25.32 42.88
C LYS A 378 -38.42 -24.13 43.75
N ASP A 379 -37.62 -23.06 43.79
CA ASP A 379 -37.77 -21.96 44.76
C ASP A 379 -38.01 -20.59 44.10
N ALA A 380 -37.98 -20.52 42.76
CA ALA A 380 -38.35 -19.35 41.96
C ALA A 380 -39.71 -18.74 42.34
N LYS A 381 -39.74 -17.40 42.46
CA LYS A 381 -40.93 -16.62 42.80
C LYS A 381 -41.32 -15.67 41.67
N PHE A 382 -42.58 -15.24 41.66
CA PHE A 382 -43.04 -14.20 40.78
C PHE A 382 -42.54 -12.81 41.26
N MET A 383 -41.86 -12.08 40.37
CA MET A 383 -41.21 -10.80 40.68
C MET A 383 -41.81 -9.63 39.88
N THR A 384 -41.70 -8.42 40.42
CA THR A 384 -42.16 -7.15 39.80
C THR A 384 -41.00 -6.16 39.66
N PRO A 385 -41.01 -5.26 38.66
CA PRO A 385 -39.89 -4.34 38.38
C PRO A 385 -39.79 -3.14 39.35
N CYS A 386 -40.78 -2.98 40.23
CA CYS A 386 -40.83 -1.91 41.22
C CYS A 386 -40.19 -2.33 42.55
N LYS A 387 -39.45 -1.41 43.18
CA LYS A 387 -38.74 -1.61 44.46
C LYS A 387 -39.63 -2.17 45.57
N VAL A 388 -40.92 -1.85 45.56
CA VAL A 388 -41.94 -2.47 46.40
C VAL A 388 -43.05 -2.98 45.49
N ALA A 389 -43.47 -4.24 45.67
CA ALA A 389 -44.56 -4.83 44.87
C ALA A 389 -45.91 -4.09 45.00
N ALA A 390 -46.08 -3.27 46.04
CA ALA A 390 -47.26 -2.40 46.22
C ALA A 390 -47.23 -1.14 45.34
N ASP A 391 -46.06 -0.75 44.83
CA ASP A 391 -45.90 0.38 43.90
C ASP A 391 -46.06 -0.05 42.44
N PHE A 392 -46.14 -1.36 42.18
CA PHE A 392 -46.44 -1.92 40.87
C PHE A 392 -47.92 -1.78 40.54
N MET A 393 -48.21 -1.20 39.37
CA MET A 393 -49.56 -0.93 38.90
C MET A 393 -49.93 -1.95 37.81
N PRO A 394 -50.45 -3.14 38.15
CA PRO A 394 -50.63 -4.24 37.17
C PRO A 394 -51.63 -3.89 36.05
N GLU A 395 -52.58 -2.99 36.30
CA GLU A 395 -53.56 -2.52 35.33
C GLU A 395 -53.09 -1.29 34.52
N GLN A 396 -51.91 -0.75 34.83
CA GLN A 396 -51.36 0.38 34.08
C GLN A 396 -50.98 -0.08 32.66
N GLU A 397 -51.36 0.70 31.66
CA GLU A 397 -50.97 0.47 30.27
C GLU A 397 -49.47 0.73 30.11
N LEU A 398 -48.74 -0.29 29.64
CA LEU A 398 -47.31 -0.22 29.31
C LEU A 398 -47.13 0.17 27.84
N TYR A 399 -47.83 -0.54 26.95
CA TYR A 399 -48.01 -0.20 25.54
C TYR A 399 -49.35 -0.73 25.01
N SER A 400 -49.77 -0.22 23.87
CA SER A 400 -50.96 -0.66 23.14
C SER A 400 -50.64 -0.76 21.65
N HIS A 401 -51.20 -1.75 20.97
CA HIS A 401 -51.00 -1.97 19.54
C HIS A 401 -52.25 -2.52 18.86
N CYS A 402 -52.27 -2.50 17.53
CA CYS A 402 -53.37 -3.06 16.75
C CYS A 402 -53.04 -4.49 16.30
N GLU A 403 -53.72 -5.49 16.86
CA GLU A 403 -53.56 -6.89 16.47
C GLU A 403 -54.52 -7.23 15.32
N LEU A 404 -53.97 -7.60 14.16
CA LEU A 404 -54.74 -7.87 12.94
C LEU A 404 -54.93 -9.37 12.74
N LYS A 405 -56.17 -9.80 12.49
CA LYS A 405 -56.56 -11.23 12.40
C LYS A 405 -55.90 -12.02 11.27
N THR A 406 -55.24 -11.34 10.36
CA THR A 406 -54.44 -11.87 9.26
C THR A 406 -53.20 -10.98 9.17
N MET A 407 -52.02 -11.57 9.00
CA MET A 407 -50.77 -10.82 8.82
C MET A 407 -50.97 -9.73 7.75
N PRO A 408 -50.91 -8.45 8.11
CA PRO A 408 -51.11 -7.36 7.17
C PRO A 408 -49.86 -7.19 6.31
N ASP A 409 -50.05 -6.91 5.02
CA ASP A 409 -48.98 -6.32 4.22
C ASP A 409 -48.90 -4.81 4.45
N ASN A 410 -47.79 -4.20 4.05
CA ASN A 410 -47.59 -2.75 4.19
C ASN A 410 -48.74 -1.94 3.55
N VAL A 411 -49.25 -2.41 2.41
CA VAL A 411 -50.37 -1.77 1.68
C VAL A 411 -51.64 -1.73 2.54
N THR A 412 -51.92 -2.79 3.29
CA THR A 412 -53.06 -2.86 4.22
C THR A 412 -52.91 -1.90 5.41
N CYS A 413 -51.69 -1.77 5.96
CA CYS A 413 -51.42 -0.79 7.03
C CYS A 413 -51.56 0.66 6.54
N GLU A 414 -50.87 1.02 5.46
CA GLU A 414 -50.87 2.37 4.90
C GLU A 414 -52.28 2.80 4.47
N ALA A 415 -53.06 1.91 3.85
CA ALA A 415 -54.43 2.17 3.44
C ALA A 415 -55.39 2.41 4.63
N ALA A 416 -55.08 1.88 5.81
CA ALA A 416 -55.80 2.17 7.04
C ALA A 416 -55.35 3.49 7.72
N GLY A 417 -54.21 4.07 7.31
CA GLY A 417 -53.59 5.22 7.97
C GLY A 417 -52.66 4.82 9.13
N CYS A 418 -52.04 3.64 9.05
CA CYS A 418 -51.13 3.09 10.04
C CYS A 418 -49.71 2.92 9.48
N THR A 419 -48.70 2.93 10.34
CA THR A 419 -47.30 2.64 9.98
C THR A 419 -47.03 1.15 10.09
N TYR A 420 -46.50 0.51 9.05
CA TYR A 420 -46.07 -0.90 9.11
C TYR A 420 -44.69 -1.04 9.75
N TYR A 421 -44.55 -1.92 10.74
CA TYR A 421 -43.26 -2.28 11.34
C TYR A 421 -42.79 -3.62 10.79
N GLN A 422 -41.89 -3.57 9.80
CA GLN A 422 -41.46 -4.72 9.01
C GLN A 422 -40.74 -5.81 9.83
N GLU A 423 -40.04 -5.44 10.90
CA GLU A 423 -39.32 -6.38 11.79
C GLU A 423 -40.26 -7.23 12.66
N HIS A 424 -41.51 -6.80 12.82
CA HIS A 424 -42.50 -7.42 13.71
C HIS A 424 -43.83 -7.76 13.03
N ASN A 425 -43.97 -7.46 11.74
CA ASN A 425 -45.16 -7.73 10.89
C ASN A 425 -46.51 -7.26 11.48
N TYR A 426 -46.55 -6.07 12.10
CA TYR A 426 -47.78 -5.45 12.60
C TYR A 426 -47.94 -3.99 12.12
N CYS A 427 -49.18 -3.48 12.16
CA CYS A 427 -49.49 -2.08 11.90
C CYS A 427 -49.56 -1.29 13.22
N SER A 428 -48.77 -0.24 13.36
CA SER A 428 -48.92 0.76 14.42
C SER A 428 -49.96 1.80 14.00
N CYS A 429 -51.12 1.79 14.66
CA CYS A 429 -52.27 2.65 14.42
C CYS A 429 -52.62 3.41 15.71
N SER A 430 -53.40 4.49 15.62
CA SER A 430 -54.15 4.95 16.81
C SER A 430 -55.33 4.01 17.12
N GLU A 431 -55.81 4.00 18.37
CA GLU A 431 -56.96 3.20 18.81
C GLU A 431 -58.19 3.42 17.92
N GLU A 432 -58.44 4.67 17.52
CA GLU A 432 -59.56 5.10 16.68
C GLU A 432 -59.52 4.48 15.26
N VAL A 433 -58.32 4.15 14.78
CA VAL A 433 -58.05 3.62 13.44
C VAL A 433 -58.02 2.09 13.43
N CYS A 434 -57.58 1.45 14.52
CA CYS A 434 -57.38 0.00 14.56
C CYS A 434 -58.60 -0.85 14.14
N PRO A 435 -59.85 -0.57 14.59
CA PRO A 435 -61.03 -1.31 14.14
C PRO A 435 -61.33 -1.11 12.64
N ALA A 436 -60.97 0.04 12.07
CA ALA A 436 -61.14 0.33 10.64
C ALA A 436 -60.11 -0.42 9.77
N ALA A 437 -58.91 -0.70 10.31
CA ALA A 437 -57.93 -1.61 9.72
C ALA A 437 -58.37 -3.09 9.74
N GLY A 438 -59.45 -3.43 10.46
CA GLY A 438 -59.89 -4.81 10.68
C GLY A 438 -59.22 -5.50 11.88
N GLY A 439 -58.50 -4.73 12.71
CA GLY A 439 -57.79 -5.24 13.87
C GLY A 439 -58.58 -5.14 15.17
N VAL A 440 -58.02 -5.72 16.22
CA VAL A 440 -58.45 -5.60 17.61
C VAL A 440 -57.40 -4.77 18.34
N TRP A 441 -57.84 -3.74 19.06
CA TRP A 441 -56.93 -2.94 19.88
C TRP A 441 -56.50 -3.75 21.10
N MET A 442 -55.21 -4.02 21.22
CA MET A 442 -54.62 -4.84 22.26
C MET A 442 -53.83 -3.98 23.22
N ILE A 443 -54.38 -3.83 24.43
CA ILE A 443 -53.72 -3.15 25.55
C ILE A 443 -52.84 -4.17 26.27
N HIS A 444 -51.54 -3.90 26.34
CA HIS A 444 -50.61 -4.63 27.18
C HIS A 444 -50.45 -3.88 28.51
N THR A 445 -51.14 -4.39 29.53
CA THR A 445 -50.98 -3.90 30.89
C THR A 445 -49.70 -4.47 31.51
N CYS A 446 -49.11 -3.74 32.45
CA CYS A 446 -47.92 -4.16 33.18
C CYS A 446 -48.03 -5.59 33.76
N GLY A 447 -49.21 -5.97 34.26
CA GLY A 447 -49.49 -7.30 34.81
C GLY A 447 -49.66 -8.39 33.75
N LYS A 448 -50.12 -8.06 32.54
CA LYS A 448 -50.12 -9.00 31.41
C LYS A 448 -48.68 -9.26 30.97
N GLU A 449 -47.88 -8.22 30.83
CA GLU A 449 -46.48 -8.33 30.38
C GLU A 449 -45.63 -9.16 31.34
N SER A 450 -45.73 -8.90 32.66
CA SER A 450 -44.96 -9.66 33.66
C SER A 450 -45.34 -11.14 33.76
N SER A 451 -46.50 -11.55 33.22
CA SER A 451 -46.88 -12.97 33.09
C SER A 451 -46.30 -13.67 31.84
N HIS A 452 -45.68 -12.91 30.93
CA HIS A 452 -45.01 -13.44 29.73
C HIS A 452 -43.51 -13.67 29.91
N TRP A 453 -42.91 -13.12 30.96
CA TRP A 453 -41.47 -13.23 31.23
C TRP A 453 -40.98 -14.68 31.41
N PRO A 454 -39.79 -15.02 30.88
CA PRO A 454 -39.18 -16.34 31.06
C PRO A 454 -38.69 -16.54 32.50
N LEU A 455 -38.46 -17.79 32.88
CA LEU A 455 -38.06 -18.15 34.24
C LEU A 455 -36.71 -17.51 34.65
N LYS A 456 -35.76 -17.42 33.70
CA LYS A 456 -34.50 -16.67 33.85
C LYS A 456 -34.73 -15.21 34.29
N MET A 457 -35.70 -14.52 33.68
CA MET A 457 -36.00 -13.10 33.96
C MET A 457 -36.55 -12.90 35.38
N HIS A 458 -37.52 -13.71 35.80
CA HIS A 458 -38.05 -13.67 37.17
C HIS A 458 -36.97 -13.94 38.22
N ARG A 459 -36.05 -14.88 37.94
CA ARG A 459 -34.92 -15.19 38.81
C ARG A 459 -33.93 -14.04 38.91
N ALA A 460 -33.51 -13.48 37.77
CA ALA A 460 -32.59 -12.34 37.75
C ALA A 460 -33.17 -11.13 38.51
N MET A 461 -34.47 -10.84 38.37
CA MET A 461 -35.12 -9.80 39.19
C MET A 461 -35.22 -10.15 40.68
N GLN A 462 -35.29 -11.44 41.05
CA GLN A 462 -35.26 -11.85 42.46
C GLN A 462 -33.87 -11.63 43.06
N GLU A 463 -32.82 -12.06 42.36
CA GLU A 463 -31.43 -11.86 42.73
C GLU A 463 -31.12 -10.35 42.82
N ALA A 464 -31.56 -9.54 41.85
CA ALA A 464 -31.46 -8.09 41.88
C ALA A 464 -32.15 -7.42 43.09
N ALA A 465 -33.32 -7.94 43.50
CA ALA A 465 -34.05 -7.44 44.66
C ALA A 465 -33.40 -7.82 45.99
N GLU A 466 -32.68 -8.94 46.03
CA GLU A 466 -31.94 -9.41 47.21
C GLU A 466 -30.58 -8.70 47.34
N GLU A 467 -29.93 -8.35 46.21
CA GLU A 467 -28.62 -7.67 46.17
C GLU A 467 -28.70 -6.14 46.10
N GLY A 468 -29.79 -5.58 45.56
CA GLY A 468 -30.04 -4.13 45.45
C GLY A 468 -29.43 -3.45 44.23
N SER A 469 -29.07 -4.21 43.20
CA SER A 469 -28.48 -3.77 41.92
C SER A 469 -28.88 -4.74 40.81
N CYS A 470 -28.83 -4.31 39.54
CA CYS A 470 -28.94 -5.21 38.37
C CYS A 470 -27.64 -5.29 37.54
N ALA A 471 -26.56 -4.65 37.99
CA ALA A 471 -25.35 -4.43 37.18
C ALA A 471 -24.53 -5.69 36.88
N ASP A 472 -24.63 -6.72 37.73
CA ASP A 472 -23.77 -7.91 37.71
C ASP A 472 -24.53 -9.20 37.33
N LEU A 473 -25.76 -9.08 36.81
CA LEU A 473 -26.67 -10.21 36.57
C LEU A 473 -26.77 -10.56 35.08
N GLU A 474 -26.28 -11.75 34.72
CA GLU A 474 -26.34 -12.27 33.36
C GLU A 474 -27.76 -12.65 32.94
N TYR A 475 -28.35 -11.86 32.06
CA TYR A 475 -29.58 -12.16 31.32
C TYR A 475 -29.33 -11.97 29.82
N GLU A 476 -30.13 -12.62 28.98
CA GLU A 476 -30.02 -12.53 27.51
C GLU A 476 -30.63 -11.21 26.99
N GLY A 477 -30.02 -10.09 27.37
CA GLY A 477 -30.47 -8.73 27.07
C GLY A 477 -30.05 -7.72 28.15
N ASP A 478 -30.31 -6.43 27.90
CA ASP A 478 -30.10 -5.40 28.91
C ASP A 478 -31.21 -5.45 29.98
N LEU A 479 -31.05 -6.35 30.96
CA LEU A 479 -31.94 -6.48 32.12
C LEU A 479 -32.19 -5.15 32.82
N GLN A 480 -31.16 -4.30 32.90
CA GLN A 480 -31.23 -3.00 33.54
C GLN A 480 -32.06 -2.03 32.70
N GLY A 481 -31.86 -1.97 31.38
CA GLY A 481 -32.64 -1.18 30.43
C GLY A 481 -34.10 -1.60 30.36
N GLU A 482 -34.40 -2.89 30.22
CA GLU A 482 -35.77 -3.42 30.21
C GLU A 482 -36.48 -3.12 31.54
N THR A 483 -35.85 -3.41 32.67
CA THR A 483 -36.43 -3.13 34.00
C THR A 483 -36.60 -1.62 34.21
N GLN A 484 -35.70 -0.78 33.71
CA GLN A 484 -35.85 0.68 33.75
C GLN A 484 -37.01 1.19 32.89
N TRP A 485 -37.12 0.75 31.63
CA TRP A 485 -38.21 1.15 30.73
C TRP A 485 -39.58 0.77 31.31
N ILE A 486 -39.72 -0.47 31.81
CA ILE A 486 -40.97 -0.94 32.41
C ILE A 486 -41.23 -0.21 33.73
N SER A 487 -40.21 0.03 34.57
CA SER A 487 -40.41 0.75 35.85
C SER A 487 -40.77 2.24 35.69
N GLN A 488 -40.32 2.92 34.61
CA GLN A 488 -40.75 4.29 34.29
C GLN A 488 -42.27 4.40 34.06
N LYS A 489 -42.91 3.33 33.56
CA LYS A 489 -44.35 3.29 33.25
C LYS A 489 -45.18 2.61 34.34
N CYS A 490 -44.68 1.52 34.90
CA CYS A 490 -45.42 0.62 35.79
C CYS A 490 -45.25 0.91 37.29
N CYS A 491 -44.33 1.80 37.69
CA CYS A 491 -44.07 2.11 39.10
C CYS A 491 -44.47 3.55 39.46
N ALA A 492 -45.11 3.73 40.61
CA ALA A 492 -45.61 5.03 41.04
C ALA A 492 -44.55 6.08 41.44
N SER A 493 -43.26 5.70 41.56
CA SER A 493 -42.18 6.62 41.99
C SER A 493 -40.81 6.35 41.32
N TYR A 494 -40.58 6.96 40.15
CA TYR A 494 -39.28 6.97 39.49
C TYR A 494 -38.32 7.98 40.17
N PRO A 495 -36.99 7.72 40.30
CA PRO A 495 -36.21 6.63 39.71
C PRO A 495 -36.04 5.35 40.54
N ALA A 496 -36.85 5.11 41.58
CA ALA A 496 -36.65 3.99 42.50
C ALA A 496 -37.17 2.63 41.97
N SER A 497 -36.46 2.02 41.02
CA SER A 497 -36.70 0.64 40.56
C SER A 497 -36.01 -0.40 41.47
N VAL A 498 -36.23 -1.69 41.20
CA VAL A 498 -35.45 -2.78 41.84
C VAL A 498 -33.95 -2.62 41.57
N CYS A 499 -33.57 -2.21 40.35
CA CYS A 499 -32.18 -2.04 39.93
C CYS A 499 -31.46 -0.81 40.49
N ASN A 500 -32.17 0.21 41.00
CA ASN A 500 -31.54 1.42 41.53
C ASN A 500 -32.34 2.06 42.69
N PRO A 501 -32.14 1.60 43.94
CA PRO A 501 -32.96 2.02 45.06
C PRO A 501 -32.65 3.41 45.65
N THR A 502 -31.69 4.19 45.12
CA THR A 502 -31.10 5.38 45.78
C THR A 502 -30.93 6.66 44.93
N ALA A 503 -31.17 6.64 43.61
CA ALA A 503 -30.85 7.75 42.71
C ALA A 503 -31.53 9.11 43.02
N LYS A 504 -30.82 10.21 42.72
CA LYS A 504 -31.28 11.62 42.81
C LYS A 504 -30.94 12.38 41.51
N ARG A 505 -31.66 13.48 41.25
CA ARG A 505 -31.45 14.37 40.10
C ARG A 505 -30.20 15.24 40.31
N MET A 506 -29.38 15.43 39.28
CA MET A 506 -28.10 16.17 39.30
C MET A 506 -28.05 17.23 38.18
N THR A 507 -27.19 18.26 38.32
CA THR A 507 -26.99 19.36 37.35
C THR A 507 -25.60 19.35 36.71
N PRO A 508 -25.42 19.84 35.46
CA PRO A 508 -24.12 19.83 34.76
C PRO A 508 -23.14 20.98 35.13
N CYS A 509 -23.57 21.94 35.97
CA CYS A 509 -22.74 23.10 36.37
C CYS A 509 -22.04 22.87 37.71
N GLU A 510 -20.94 23.59 37.98
CA GLU A 510 -20.13 23.44 39.22
C GLU A 510 -20.97 23.53 40.51
N SER A 511 -22.10 24.26 40.48
CA SER A 511 -23.11 24.23 41.52
C SER A 511 -24.53 24.42 40.96
N GLU A 512 -25.55 23.98 41.71
CA GLU A 512 -26.97 24.25 41.39
C GLU A 512 -27.27 25.76 41.25
N ALA A 513 -26.49 26.63 41.91
CA ALA A 513 -26.65 28.08 41.84
C ALA A 513 -26.10 28.70 40.54
N ASP A 514 -25.23 27.98 39.83
CA ASP A 514 -24.68 28.39 38.52
C ASP A 514 -25.54 27.86 37.36
N PHE A 515 -26.41 26.88 37.62
CA PHE A 515 -27.35 26.33 36.64
C PHE A 515 -28.54 27.28 36.43
N ILE A 516 -28.79 27.66 35.18
CA ILE A 516 -29.86 28.56 34.76
C ILE A 516 -30.96 27.71 34.08
N PRO A 517 -31.94 27.17 34.83
CA PRO A 517 -32.94 26.24 34.27
C PRO A 517 -33.82 26.86 33.18
N THR A 518 -33.91 28.19 33.13
CA THR A 518 -34.71 28.93 32.15
C THR A 518 -33.97 29.27 30.85
N ASN A 519 -32.66 29.00 30.76
CA ASN A 519 -31.95 29.21 29.50
C ASN A 519 -32.46 28.22 28.45
N VAL A 520 -32.56 28.70 27.21
CA VAL A 520 -32.98 27.87 26.08
C VAL A 520 -31.77 27.08 25.60
N LEU A 521 -31.88 25.74 25.67
CA LEU A 521 -30.81 24.81 25.34
C LEU A 521 -30.90 24.35 23.87
N HIS A 522 -32.12 24.04 23.43
CA HIS A 522 -32.41 23.63 22.06
C HIS A 522 -33.63 24.40 21.54
N GLU A 523 -33.56 24.87 20.30
CA GLU A 523 -34.69 25.46 19.57
C GLU A 523 -34.89 24.72 18.24
N TRP A 524 -36.11 24.32 17.93
CA TRP A 524 -36.41 23.62 16.68
C TRP A 524 -37.78 24.01 16.11
N CYS A 525 -37.99 23.68 14.83
CA CYS A 525 -39.27 23.86 14.17
C CYS A 525 -40.00 22.53 14.09
N GLU A 526 -41.16 22.43 14.75
CA GLU A 526 -42.04 21.27 14.62
C GLU A 526 -43.06 21.53 13.49
N VAL A 527 -42.95 20.79 12.39
CA VAL A 527 -43.86 20.85 11.23
C VAL A 527 -44.50 19.47 11.04
N THR A 528 -45.83 19.41 10.87
CA THR A 528 -46.54 18.13 10.69
C THR A 528 -47.64 18.25 9.62
N PRO A 529 -47.64 17.43 8.55
CA PRO A 529 -46.58 16.48 8.17
C PRO A 529 -45.26 17.21 7.87
N VAL A 530 -44.14 16.49 8.00
CA VAL A 530 -42.81 17.03 7.70
C VAL A 530 -42.72 17.33 6.20
N PRO A 531 -42.41 18.57 5.79
CA PRO A 531 -42.22 18.91 4.38
C PRO A 531 -41.00 18.21 3.79
N ASP A 532 -41.01 17.97 2.48
CA ASP A 532 -39.79 17.52 1.79
C ASP A 532 -38.66 18.56 1.89
N ALA A 533 -37.41 18.12 1.68
CA ALA A 533 -36.24 18.97 1.82
C ALA A 533 -36.25 20.19 0.88
N SER A 534 -36.90 20.10 -0.28
CA SER A 534 -37.04 21.24 -1.21
C SER A 534 -38.00 22.30 -0.65
N THR A 535 -39.07 21.85 0.00
CA THR A 535 -40.03 22.71 0.69
C THR A 535 -39.37 23.35 1.92
N CYS A 536 -38.64 22.60 2.76
CA CYS A 536 -37.83 23.18 3.85
C CYS A 536 -36.90 24.30 3.32
N ALA A 537 -36.15 24.01 2.25
CA ALA A 537 -35.17 24.94 1.66
C ALA A 537 -35.82 26.22 1.11
N SER A 538 -36.97 26.09 0.45
CA SER A 538 -37.72 27.24 -0.12
C SER A 538 -38.19 28.26 0.93
N HIS A 539 -38.23 27.85 2.21
CA HIS A 539 -38.59 28.67 3.35
C HIS A 539 -37.40 29.06 4.25
N GLY A 540 -36.16 28.79 3.82
CA GLY A 540 -34.95 29.11 4.57
C GLY A 540 -34.69 28.18 5.76
N CYS A 541 -35.03 26.90 5.63
CA CYS A 541 -34.74 25.84 6.59
C CYS A 541 -34.02 24.67 5.89
N HIS A 542 -33.20 23.91 6.60
CA HIS A 542 -32.53 22.72 6.04
C HIS A 542 -33.35 21.45 6.36
N GLY A 543 -33.74 20.68 5.35
CA GLY A 543 -34.46 19.42 5.55
C GLY A 543 -33.54 18.21 5.51
N ASP A 544 -33.51 17.40 6.57
CA ASP A 544 -32.73 16.16 6.65
C ASP A 544 -33.52 14.89 6.26
N GLY A 545 -34.78 15.06 5.83
CA GLY A 545 -35.72 13.99 5.51
C GLY A 545 -36.59 13.54 6.70
N SER A 546 -36.25 13.93 7.93
CA SER A 546 -37.02 13.66 9.15
C SER A 546 -37.55 14.95 9.80
N TYR A 547 -36.87 16.10 9.63
CA TYR A 547 -37.23 17.40 10.20
C TYR A 547 -36.82 18.56 9.25
N CYS A 548 -37.46 19.73 9.40
CA CYS A 548 -36.97 20.99 8.82
C CYS A 548 -36.25 21.82 9.90
N HIS A 549 -34.92 21.90 9.85
CA HIS A 549 -34.08 22.72 10.72
C HIS A 549 -34.10 24.19 10.27
N CYS A 550 -34.93 24.99 10.94
CA CYS A 550 -35.07 26.42 10.64
C CYS A 550 -34.16 27.27 11.52
N THR A 551 -33.41 28.19 10.93
CA THR A 551 -32.54 29.14 11.67
C THR A 551 -33.28 30.36 12.22
N SER A 552 -34.59 30.48 11.98
CA SER A 552 -35.41 31.57 12.53
C SER A 552 -36.88 31.17 12.76
N HIS A 553 -37.51 31.82 13.75
CA HIS A 553 -38.96 31.74 13.99
C HIS A 553 -39.77 32.10 12.73
N SER A 554 -39.31 33.08 11.94
CA SER A 554 -39.96 33.50 10.70
C SER A 554 -39.94 32.42 9.62
N SER A 555 -38.80 31.73 9.45
CA SER A 555 -38.67 30.60 8.53
C SER A 555 -39.62 29.47 8.95
N CYS A 556 -39.61 29.12 10.23
CA CYS A 556 -40.49 28.08 10.80
C CYS A 556 -41.98 28.39 10.63
N ALA A 557 -42.41 29.60 10.99
CA ALA A 557 -43.80 30.03 10.83
C ALA A 557 -44.23 30.04 9.35
N SER A 558 -43.29 30.30 8.43
CA SER A 558 -43.59 30.29 6.99
C SER A 558 -43.80 28.88 6.43
N LEU A 559 -43.24 27.83 7.05
CA LEU A 559 -43.55 26.42 6.79
C LEU A 559 -44.88 25.96 7.42
N GLY A 560 -45.59 26.83 8.14
CA GLY A 560 -46.72 26.43 8.99
C GLY A 560 -46.30 25.69 10.27
N GLY A 561 -45.00 25.67 10.57
CA GLY A 561 -44.44 25.03 11.75
C GLY A 561 -44.66 25.82 13.04
N SER A 562 -44.63 25.10 14.16
CA SER A 562 -44.59 25.67 15.50
C SER A 562 -43.14 25.68 15.99
N TRP A 563 -42.61 26.85 16.34
CA TRP A 563 -41.32 26.93 17.01
C TRP A 563 -41.42 26.33 18.41
N LYS A 564 -40.50 25.43 18.74
CA LYS A 564 -40.38 24.78 20.04
C LYS A 564 -39.04 25.13 20.65
N THR A 565 -39.05 25.25 21.96
CA THR A 565 -37.87 25.52 22.78
C THR A 565 -37.84 24.48 23.88
N SER A 566 -36.70 23.82 24.07
CA SER A 566 -36.41 23.05 25.28
C SER A 566 -35.53 23.91 26.18
N THR A 567 -36.02 24.18 27.38
CA THR A 567 -35.22 24.86 28.41
C THR A 567 -34.26 23.87 29.08
N CYS A 568 -33.18 24.38 29.64
CA CYS A 568 -32.22 23.61 30.43
C CYS A 568 -32.90 22.75 31.52
N GLY A 569 -33.96 23.26 32.16
CA GLY A 569 -34.71 22.52 33.18
C GLY A 569 -35.63 21.40 32.65
N GLU A 570 -36.09 21.50 31.40
CA GLU A 570 -36.91 20.48 30.74
C GLU A 570 -36.03 19.34 30.22
N ASP A 571 -34.93 19.65 29.51
CA ASP A 571 -33.96 18.65 29.06
C ASP A 571 -33.37 17.84 30.23
N LEU A 572 -33.07 18.48 31.36
CA LEU A 572 -32.64 17.82 32.60
C LEU A 572 -33.72 16.87 33.20
N GLY A 573 -34.95 16.95 32.73
CA GLY A 573 -36.02 16.01 33.06
C GLY A 573 -36.19 14.85 32.10
N HIS A 574 -35.58 14.92 30.92
CA HIS A 574 -35.53 13.85 29.95
C HIS A 574 -34.24 13.01 30.02
N LYS A 575 -33.23 13.46 30.77
CA LYS A 575 -32.04 12.66 31.07
C LYS A 575 -32.37 11.49 31.99
N ASP A 576 -31.84 10.32 31.65
CA ASP A 576 -32.02 9.08 32.41
C ASP A 576 -31.10 9.00 33.65
N VAL A 577 -31.21 7.86 34.33
CA VAL A 577 -30.46 7.57 35.56
C VAL A 577 -28.96 7.38 35.30
N ALA A 578 -28.55 6.83 34.15
CA ALA A 578 -27.14 6.68 33.81
C ALA A 578 -26.48 8.05 33.66
N TRP A 579 -27.15 8.99 32.97
CA TRP A 579 -26.70 10.37 32.86
C TRP A 579 -26.56 11.04 34.24
N HIS A 580 -27.57 10.94 35.10
CA HIS A 580 -27.52 11.54 36.44
C HIS A 580 -26.48 10.90 37.37
N GLN A 581 -26.27 9.59 37.30
CA GLN A 581 -25.23 8.90 38.08
C GLN A 581 -23.83 9.31 37.65
N ALA A 582 -23.58 9.38 36.34
CA ALA A 582 -22.26 9.74 35.83
C ALA A 582 -21.90 11.21 36.11
N VAL A 583 -22.88 12.12 36.05
CA VAL A 583 -22.74 13.51 36.52
C VAL A 583 -22.46 13.58 38.03
N ALA A 584 -23.09 12.71 38.83
CA ALA A 584 -22.83 12.64 40.28
C ALA A 584 -21.41 12.17 40.59
N GLN A 585 -20.94 11.14 39.88
CA GLN A 585 -19.59 10.60 40.01
C GLN A 585 -18.55 11.66 39.63
N ALA A 586 -18.70 12.25 38.43
CA ALA A 586 -17.81 13.31 37.96
C ALA A 586 -17.74 14.52 38.93
N SER A 587 -18.90 14.95 39.45
CA SER A 587 -18.95 16.04 40.44
C SER A 587 -18.31 15.67 41.79
N GLY A 588 -18.20 14.38 42.13
CA GLY A 588 -17.54 13.90 43.34
C GLY A 588 -16.02 13.75 43.16
N GLU A 589 -15.59 13.32 41.97
CA GLU A 589 -14.19 13.08 41.60
C GLU A 589 -13.47 14.37 41.13
N GLY A 590 -14.22 15.35 40.63
CA GLY A 590 -13.69 16.61 40.10
C GLY A 590 -13.09 16.49 38.70
N THR A 591 -13.42 15.41 37.98
CA THR A 591 -13.02 15.11 36.60
C THR A 591 -14.13 14.33 35.89
N CYS A 592 -14.15 14.33 34.55
CA CYS A 592 -15.04 13.50 33.73
C CYS A 592 -14.30 12.42 32.93
N THR A 593 -13.01 12.22 33.18
CA THR A 593 -12.20 11.16 32.56
C THR A 593 -12.82 9.77 32.79
N GLU A 594 -12.71 8.91 31.77
CA GLU A 594 -13.14 7.49 31.77
C GLU A 594 -14.65 7.20 31.86
N SER A 595 -15.50 8.18 32.19
CA SER A 595 -16.95 7.96 32.32
C SER A 595 -17.73 8.14 31.00
N ARG A 596 -18.62 7.19 30.67
CA ARG A 596 -19.52 7.23 29.49
C ARG A 596 -20.99 7.19 29.87
N VAL A 597 -21.84 7.79 29.02
CA VAL A 597 -23.30 7.72 29.07
C VAL A 597 -23.78 7.47 27.65
N HIS A 598 -24.31 6.26 27.42
CA HIS A 598 -24.59 5.72 26.08
C HIS A 598 -23.34 5.80 25.18
N ASP A 599 -23.54 6.05 23.88
CA ASP A 599 -22.46 6.19 22.89
C ASP A 599 -21.61 7.46 23.06
N SER A 600 -21.97 8.35 24.01
CA SER A 600 -21.28 9.60 24.28
C SER A 600 -20.41 9.53 25.55
N THR A 601 -19.31 10.28 25.58
CA THR A 601 -18.61 10.48 26.86
C THR A 601 -19.40 11.44 27.75
N VAL A 602 -19.29 11.26 29.07
CA VAL A 602 -19.94 12.13 30.06
C VAL A 602 -19.51 13.59 29.87
N GLU A 603 -18.24 13.79 29.54
CA GLU A 603 -17.68 15.08 29.17
C GLU A 603 -18.39 15.73 27.98
N ASP A 604 -18.73 15.00 26.91
CA ASP A 604 -19.40 15.55 25.73
C ASP A 604 -20.84 15.98 26.06
N ALA A 605 -21.58 15.11 26.77
CA ALA A 605 -22.94 15.37 27.20
C ALA A 605 -23.05 16.54 28.20
N ILE A 606 -22.06 16.69 29.08
CA ILE A 606 -21.96 17.82 30.03
C ILE A 606 -21.43 19.09 29.34
N SER A 607 -20.45 19.00 28.44
CA SER A 607 -19.86 20.15 27.76
C SER A 607 -20.89 20.86 26.88
N TRP A 608 -21.68 20.12 26.11
CA TRP A 608 -22.76 20.71 25.30
C TRP A 608 -23.79 21.45 26.17
N SER A 609 -24.27 20.79 27.23
CA SER A 609 -25.27 21.34 28.15
C SER A 609 -24.74 22.56 28.92
N SER A 610 -23.50 22.49 29.42
CA SER A 610 -22.92 23.54 30.27
C SER A 610 -22.68 24.87 29.55
N ARG A 611 -22.34 24.86 28.26
CA ARG A 611 -22.16 26.10 27.44
C ARG A 611 -23.40 27.00 27.39
N LYS A 612 -24.59 26.44 27.52
CA LYS A 612 -25.87 27.17 27.47
C LYS A 612 -26.55 27.28 28.83
N CYS A 613 -26.33 26.30 29.71
CA CYS A 613 -27.05 26.20 30.98
C CYS A 613 -26.27 26.68 32.22
N CYS A 614 -24.96 26.93 32.11
CA CYS A 614 -24.15 27.46 33.23
C CYS A 614 -23.82 28.95 33.02
N ALA A 615 -23.62 29.70 34.11
CA ALA A 615 -23.33 31.13 34.02
C ALA A 615 -21.84 31.42 33.69
N SER A 616 -20.96 30.43 33.84
CA SER A 616 -19.54 30.53 33.43
C SER A 616 -18.98 29.22 32.85
N TYR A 617 -18.21 29.32 31.76
CA TYR A 617 -17.50 28.22 31.09
C TYR A 617 -16.00 28.58 31.04
N PRO A 618 -15.05 27.64 31.23
CA PRO A 618 -15.19 26.18 31.33
C PRO A 618 -15.50 25.62 32.74
N ALA A 619 -16.01 26.44 33.67
CA ALA A 619 -16.33 26.03 35.05
C ALA A 619 -17.58 25.11 35.16
N ASN A 620 -17.47 23.89 34.64
CA ASN A 620 -18.46 22.82 34.80
C ASN A 620 -17.97 21.76 35.82
N VAL A 621 -18.80 20.75 36.09
CA VAL A 621 -18.46 19.67 37.05
C VAL A 621 -17.21 18.86 36.68
N CYS A 622 -16.77 18.89 35.41
CA CYS A 622 -15.59 18.17 34.93
C CYS A 622 -14.26 18.92 35.16
N TYR A 623 -14.27 20.26 35.23
CA TYR A 623 -13.06 21.09 35.06
C TYR A 623 -12.90 22.19 36.12
N LYS A 624 -12.88 21.77 37.38
CA LYS A 624 -12.86 22.67 38.53
C LYS A 624 -11.50 23.38 38.70
N GLY A 625 -11.36 24.57 38.10
CA GLY A 625 -10.26 25.52 38.35
C GLY A 625 -9.16 25.62 37.27
N LEU A 626 -9.41 25.15 36.04
CA LEU A 626 -8.46 25.28 34.93
C LEU A 626 -8.37 26.71 34.36
N LYS A 627 -7.24 27.01 33.71
CA LYS A 627 -6.98 28.25 32.96
C LYS A 627 -6.98 27.98 31.45
N LYS A 628 -7.28 29.01 30.65
CA LYS A 628 -7.13 29.02 29.18
C LYS A 628 -5.70 28.65 28.79
N MET A 629 -5.55 27.83 27.76
CA MET A 629 -4.27 27.34 27.26
C MET A 629 -3.84 28.10 25.99
N THR A 630 -2.55 28.25 25.75
CA THR A 630 -1.98 28.70 24.46
C THR A 630 -1.13 27.59 23.85
N PRO A 631 -1.01 27.48 22.50
CA PRO A 631 -0.14 26.49 21.85
C PRO A 631 1.36 26.77 22.07
N CYS A 632 1.69 27.96 22.59
CA CYS A 632 3.03 28.45 22.81
C CYS A 632 3.59 27.97 24.15
N LYS A 633 4.93 27.87 24.20
CA LYS A 633 5.68 27.58 25.43
C LYS A 633 5.32 28.50 26.59
N ASP A 634 5.23 29.80 26.32
CA ASP A 634 4.91 30.84 27.29
C ASP A 634 3.71 31.67 26.80
N GLU A 635 2.77 32.02 27.69
CA GLU A 635 1.58 32.85 27.37
C GLU A 635 1.97 34.24 26.81
N ALA A 636 3.17 34.72 27.14
CA ALA A 636 3.73 35.97 26.65
C ALA A 636 4.15 35.93 25.17
N ASP A 637 4.40 34.74 24.61
CA ASP A 637 4.78 34.54 23.20
C ASP A 637 3.54 34.33 22.31
N PHE A 638 2.35 34.20 22.90
CA PHE A 638 1.11 34.01 22.15
C PHE A 638 0.67 35.30 21.48
N LEU A 639 0.28 35.18 20.20
CA LEU A 639 -0.11 36.28 19.32
C LEU A 639 -1.63 36.23 19.07
N PRO A 640 -2.48 36.60 20.04
CA PRO A 640 -3.94 36.39 19.98
C PRO A 640 -4.63 37.06 18.77
N GLY A 641 -4.03 38.12 18.24
CA GLY A 641 -4.54 38.86 17.08
C GLY A 641 -4.04 38.38 15.71
N HIS A 642 -3.13 37.40 15.64
CA HIS A 642 -2.72 36.82 14.35
C HIS A 642 -3.87 36.01 13.73
N PHE A 643 -3.93 35.96 12.40
CA PHE A 643 -4.90 35.13 11.68
C PHE A 643 -4.40 33.69 11.61
N LEU A 644 -5.25 32.77 12.06
CA LEU A 644 -4.96 31.35 12.11
C LEU A 644 -5.57 30.65 10.88
N HIS A 645 -6.86 30.84 10.68
CA HIS A 645 -7.62 30.36 9.52
C HIS A 645 -8.45 31.50 8.92
N GLU A 646 -8.52 31.54 7.59
CA GLU A 646 -9.44 32.37 6.84
C GLU A 646 -10.21 31.48 5.85
N TRP A 647 -11.50 31.69 5.69
CA TRP A 647 -12.32 30.96 4.72
C TRP A 647 -13.55 31.76 4.28
N CYS A 648 -14.18 31.30 3.20
CA CYS A 648 -15.46 31.83 2.75
C CYS A 648 -16.61 30.92 3.18
N GLU A 649 -17.57 31.44 3.96
CA GLU A 649 -18.74 30.68 4.41
C GLU A 649 -19.99 31.02 3.58
N PHE A 650 -20.71 29.99 3.12
CA PHE A 650 -21.95 30.15 2.37
C PHE A 650 -23.13 29.56 3.15
N HIS A 651 -24.19 30.35 3.35
CA HIS A 651 -25.42 29.88 4.01
C HIS A 651 -26.41 29.35 2.97
N GLY A 652 -26.27 28.08 2.58
CA GLY A 652 -27.17 27.38 1.65
C GLY A 652 -26.41 26.43 0.73
N ALA A 653 -27.04 26.08 -0.40
CA ALA A 653 -26.31 25.43 -1.50
C ALA A 653 -25.25 26.39 -2.03
N VAL A 654 -24.07 25.87 -2.37
CA VAL A 654 -23.00 26.64 -3.03
C VAL A 654 -23.59 27.33 -4.27
N PRO A 655 -23.48 28.67 -4.39
CA PRO A 655 -23.96 29.37 -5.57
C PRO A 655 -23.29 28.82 -6.83
N GLU A 656 -24.05 28.57 -7.91
CA GLU A 656 -23.48 28.22 -9.22
C GLU A 656 -22.44 29.25 -9.69
N THR A 657 -22.58 30.50 -9.22
CA THR A 657 -21.63 31.58 -9.47
C THR A 657 -20.24 31.33 -8.88
N CYS A 658 -20.08 30.51 -7.83
CA CYS A 658 -18.79 30.25 -7.18
C CYS A 658 -17.70 29.85 -8.19
N GLY A 659 -17.96 28.83 -9.03
CA GLY A 659 -17.02 28.37 -10.05
C GLY A 659 -16.78 29.34 -11.20
N THR A 660 -17.48 30.49 -11.21
CA THR A 660 -17.35 31.57 -12.19
C THR A 660 -16.88 32.90 -11.59
N THR A 661 -16.75 32.98 -10.25
CA THR A 661 -16.28 34.18 -9.56
C THR A 661 -14.74 34.19 -9.55
N PRO A 662 -14.08 35.23 -10.07
CA PRO A 662 -12.62 35.33 -10.03
C PRO A 662 -12.09 35.27 -8.58
N GLY A 663 -11.12 34.39 -8.33
CA GLY A 663 -10.57 34.14 -7.00
C GLY A 663 -11.42 33.19 -6.14
N CYS A 664 -12.33 32.41 -6.74
CA CYS A 664 -13.05 31.33 -6.10
C CYS A 664 -13.01 30.03 -6.93
N HIS A 665 -13.01 28.90 -6.23
CA HIS A 665 -12.99 27.55 -6.76
C HIS A 665 -14.11 26.72 -6.14
N GLY A 666 -15.01 26.20 -6.98
CA GLY A 666 -16.13 25.36 -6.54
C GLY A 666 -15.85 23.87 -6.72
N GLY A 667 -16.14 23.08 -5.68
CA GLY A 667 -16.21 21.62 -5.74
C GLY A 667 -17.64 21.12 -5.48
N GLU A 668 -17.85 19.80 -5.47
CA GLU A 668 -19.14 19.23 -5.08
C GLU A 668 -19.46 19.56 -3.61
N GLY A 669 -20.37 20.53 -3.41
CA GLY A 669 -20.85 20.93 -2.09
C GLY A 669 -20.01 21.97 -1.33
N TRP A 670 -18.89 22.46 -1.88
CA TRP A 670 -18.05 23.47 -1.23
C TRP A 670 -17.52 24.54 -2.21
N CYS A 671 -17.16 25.70 -1.67
CA CYS A 671 -16.60 26.83 -2.40
C CYS A 671 -15.45 27.45 -1.60
N HIS A 672 -14.24 27.38 -2.13
CA HIS A 672 -13.08 28.05 -1.57
C HIS A 672 -12.89 29.39 -2.29
N CYS A 673 -12.52 30.45 -1.58
CA CYS A 673 -12.16 31.72 -2.19
C CYS A 673 -10.88 32.24 -1.58
N ASP A 674 -10.03 32.86 -2.38
CA ASP A 674 -8.64 33.18 -2.02
C ASP A 674 -8.55 34.41 -1.12
N ASN A 675 -9.58 35.26 -1.12
CA ASN A 675 -9.62 36.50 -0.36
C ASN A 675 -11.06 36.98 -0.07
N TYR A 676 -11.15 37.97 0.81
CA TYR A 676 -12.38 38.67 1.21
C TYR A 676 -13.23 39.17 0.03
N GLU A 677 -12.58 39.71 -1.01
CA GLU A 677 -13.26 40.38 -2.12
C GLU A 677 -13.90 39.36 -3.06
N ALA A 678 -13.17 38.31 -3.42
CA ALA A 678 -13.67 37.16 -4.17
C ALA A 678 -14.81 36.45 -3.41
N CYS A 679 -14.63 36.21 -2.12
CA CYS A 679 -15.67 35.62 -1.27
C CYS A 679 -16.98 36.43 -1.27
N THR A 680 -16.86 37.74 -1.08
CA THR A 680 -18.01 38.65 -1.10
C THR A 680 -18.66 38.71 -2.49
N ALA A 681 -17.87 38.66 -3.56
CA ALA A 681 -18.34 38.62 -4.94
C ALA A 681 -19.06 37.31 -5.31
N ALA A 682 -18.68 36.18 -4.71
CA ALA A 682 -19.37 34.90 -4.85
C ALA A 682 -20.69 34.84 -4.06
N GLY A 683 -20.96 35.81 -3.18
CA GLY A 683 -22.12 35.84 -2.29
C GLY A 683 -21.89 35.15 -0.94
N GLY A 684 -20.65 34.80 -0.62
CA GLY A 684 -20.26 34.24 0.67
C GLY A 684 -19.89 35.32 1.69
N ALA A 685 -19.79 34.91 2.95
CA ALA A 685 -19.31 35.75 4.05
C ALA A 685 -17.88 35.32 4.43
N TRP A 686 -16.91 36.22 4.26
CA TRP A 686 -15.53 35.95 4.70
C TRP A 686 -15.50 35.81 6.21
N LYS A 687 -14.87 34.73 6.68
CA LYS A 687 -14.63 34.46 8.09
C LYS A 687 -13.13 34.44 8.33
N GLN A 688 -12.72 35.17 9.36
CA GLN A 688 -11.38 35.13 9.90
C GLN A 688 -11.47 34.57 11.32
N ARG A 689 -10.69 33.53 11.58
CA ARG A 689 -10.45 33.00 12.91
C ARG A 689 -9.05 33.43 13.31
N THR A 690 -8.98 34.36 14.26
CA THR A 690 -7.73 34.75 14.90
C THR A 690 -7.24 33.64 15.81
N CYS A 691 -5.95 33.62 16.15
CA CYS A 691 -5.37 32.71 17.14
C CYS A 691 -6.17 32.65 18.45
N ASP A 692 -6.69 33.77 18.95
CA ASP A 692 -7.49 33.77 20.18
C ASP A 692 -8.84 33.04 20.03
N SER A 693 -9.52 33.21 18.89
CA SER A 693 -10.73 32.43 18.54
C SER A 693 -10.41 30.99 18.12
N GLY A 694 -9.21 30.76 17.57
CA GLY A 694 -8.55 29.48 17.38
C GLY A 694 -8.61 28.67 18.64
N VAL A 695 -7.81 29.11 19.61
CA VAL A 695 -7.74 28.57 20.97
C VAL A 695 -9.12 28.39 21.61
N GLN A 696 -10.01 29.40 21.58
CA GLN A 696 -11.35 29.29 22.20
C GLN A 696 -12.24 28.18 21.60
N GLU A 697 -12.11 27.89 20.30
CA GLU A 697 -12.89 26.86 19.62
C GLU A 697 -12.17 25.50 19.60
N TRP A 698 -10.84 25.46 19.72
CA TRP A 698 -10.09 24.24 20.10
C TRP A 698 -10.44 23.78 21.53
N ASP A 699 -10.61 24.71 22.48
CA ASP A 699 -11.12 24.50 23.85
C ASP A 699 -12.53 23.87 23.89
N SER A 700 -13.18 23.73 22.73
CA SER A 700 -14.51 23.14 22.59
C SER A 700 -14.50 21.62 22.40
N LYS A 701 -13.32 20.98 22.20
CA LYS A 701 -13.16 19.53 22.03
C LYS A 701 -11.93 18.96 22.77
N LYS A 702 -11.96 19.10 24.10
CA LYS A 702 -11.27 18.27 25.12
C LYS A 702 -9.86 18.67 25.57
N HIS A 703 -9.71 18.51 26.88
CA HIS A 703 -8.58 18.64 27.82
C HIS A 703 -7.17 18.16 27.41
N LEU A 704 -7.01 17.51 26.26
CA LEU A 704 -5.79 16.80 25.86
C LEU A 704 -4.57 17.72 25.72
N ALA A 705 -4.79 18.92 25.17
CA ALA A 705 -3.75 19.93 25.04
C ALA A 705 -3.32 20.47 26.43
N VAL A 706 -4.28 20.61 27.37
CA VAL A 706 -4.00 21.04 28.77
C VAL A 706 -3.24 19.97 29.55
N GLN A 707 -3.54 18.68 29.33
CA GLN A 707 -2.72 17.58 29.85
C GLN A 707 -1.29 17.63 29.30
N SER A 708 -1.15 17.86 27.99
CA SER A 708 0.16 17.98 27.32
C SER A 708 0.99 19.16 27.87
N ALA A 709 0.33 20.27 28.21
CA ALA A 709 0.97 21.41 28.90
C ALA A 709 1.45 21.08 30.32
N ALA A 710 0.74 20.19 31.02
CA ALA A 710 1.10 19.78 32.37
C ALA A 710 2.23 18.73 32.40
N THR A 711 2.36 17.92 31.35
CA THR A 711 3.45 16.94 31.17
C THR A 711 4.69 17.54 30.50
N GLY A 712 4.52 18.59 29.67
CA GLY A 712 5.58 19.14 28.83
C GLY A 712 5.93 18.26 27.62
N SER A 713 5.02 17.37 27.22
CA SER A 713 5.12 16.50 26.04
C SER A 713 3.73 16.19 25.49
N CYS A 714 3.62 16.13 24.15
CA CYS A 714 2.42 15.70 23.41
C CYS A 714 2.55 14.27 22.85
N GLU A 715 3.60 13.52 23.22
CA GLU A 715 3.71 12.09 22.90
C GLU A 715 2.55 11.33 23.60
N ASP A 716 2.01 10.29 22.94
CA ASP A 716 0.83 9.49 23.35
C ASP A 716 -0.54 10.20 23.41
N VAL A 717 -0.66 11.44 22.92
CA VAL A 717 -1.92 12.19 22.89
C VAL A 717 -2.49 12.23 21.45
N ASP A 718 -3.68 11.65 21.23
CA ASP A 718 -4.36 11.62 19.91
C ASP A 718 -5.48 12.67 19.79
N TRP A 719 -5.52 13.36 18.66
CA TRP A 719 -6.58 14.28 18.26
C TRP A 719 -7.15 13.86 16.90
N HIS A 720 -8.35 13.27 16.92
CA HIS A 720 -9.07 12.84 15.71
C HIS A 720 -8.30 11.87 14.79
N GLY A 721 -7.47 10.97 15.37
CA GLY A 721 -6.64 10.02 14.63
C GLY A 721 -5.30 10.59 14.15
N GLN A 722 -4.91 11.76 14.66
CA GLN A 722 -3.60 12.38 14.43
C GLN A 722 -2.91 12.68 15.77
N PRO A 723 -1.59 12.51 15.89
CA PRO A 723 -0.86 12.92 17.10
C PRO A 723 -1.05 14.41 17.41
N MET A 724 -1.28 14.75 18.68
CA MET A 724 -1.48 16.12 19.16
C MET A 724 -0.30 17.04 18.86
N SER A 725 0.91 16.49 18.74
CA SER A 725 2.11 17.20 18.26
C SER A 725 1.92 17.78 16.85
N VAL A 726 1.30 17.02 15.93
CA VAL A 726 0.97 17.46 14.56
C VAL A 726 -0.17 18.48 14.58
N ALA A 727 -1.17 18.26 15.44
CA ALA A 727 -2.30 19.16 15.58
C ALA A 727 -1.85 20.56 16.06
N LEU A 728 -1.09 20.63 17.16
CA LEU A 728 -0.61 21.90 17.75
C LEU A 728 0.55 22.54 16.97
N GLN A 729 1.19 21.84 16.04
CA GLN A 729 2.21 22.40 15.14
C GLN A 729 1.64 23.52 14.26
N HIS A 730 0.48 23.31 13.62
CA HIS A 730 -0.10 24.33 12.74
C HIS A 730 -0.42 25.62 13.51
N GLU A 731 -1.08 25.46 14.66
CA GLU A 731 -1.40 26.53 15.60
C GLU A 731 -0.15 27.27 16.08
N SER A 732 0.85 26.54 16.58
CA SER A 732 2.06 27.15 17.14
C SER A 732 2.89 27.91 16.09
N SER A 733 3.00 27.41 14.86
CA SER A 733 3.73 28.07 13.78
C SER A 733 3.16 29.46 13.40
N LYS A 734 1.85 29.68 13.56
CA LYS A 734 1.16 30.95 13.26
C LYS A 734 0.97 31.85 14.47
N CYS A 735 0.77 31.24 15.64
CA CYS A 735 0.32 31.93 16.85
C CYS A 735 1.39 32.14 17.91
N CYS A 736 2.63 31.65 17.71
CA CYS A 736 3.70 31.74 18.70
C CYS A 736 4.94 32.46 18.16
N ALA A 737 5.39 33.49 18.89
CA ALA A 737 6.64 34.19 18.58
C ALA A 737 7.91 33.33 18.80
N SER A 738 7.80 32.21 19.51
CA SER A 738 8.91 31.32 19.90
C SER A 738 8.97 29.97 19.15
N TYR A 739 8.15 29.78 18.12
CA TYR A 739 8.18 28.57 17.27
C TYR A 739 9.61 28.27 16.74
N PRO A 740 10.11 27.01 16.77
CA PRO A 740 9.40 25.75 17.03
C PRO A 740 9.17 25.41 18.52
N ALA A 741 9.64 26.22 19.47
CA ALA A 741 9.37 25.97 20.88
C ALA A 741 7.87 26.12 21.16
N SER A 742 7.24 25.03 21.56
CA SER A 742 5.79 24.93 21.76
C SER A 742 5.49 24.35 23.13
N VAL A 743 4.21 24.19 23.43
CA VAL A 743 3.76 23.46 24.61
C VAL A 743 4.07 21.96 24.55
N CYS A 744 4.22 21.40 23.34
CA CYS A 744 4.58 19.99 23.10
C CYS A 744 6.07 19.70 23.20
N ASP A 745 6.90 20.69 22.87
CA ASP A 745 8.34 20.66 23.06
C ASP A 745 8.83 22.06 23.46
N PRO A 746 8.87 22.37 24.77
CA PRO A 746 9.33 23.67 25.27
C PRO A 746 10.85 23.84 25.18
N THR A 747 11.57 22.81 24.70
CA THR A 747 13.02 22.77 24.51
C THR A 747 13.46 22.84 23.05
N ALA A 748 12.56 22.62 22.10
CA ALA A 748 12.82 22.69 20.66
C ALA A 748 13.52 24.00 20.27
N LYS A 749 14.51 23.87 19.39
CA LYS A 749 15.25 24.99 18.82
C LYS A 749 15.05 25.01 17.31
N LYS A 750 15.06 26.21 16.74
CA LYS A 750 15.10 26.38 15.28
C LYS A 750 16.47 25.90 14.78
N MET A 751 16.53 24.67 14.29
CA MET A 751 17.71 24.11 13.63
C MET A 751 17.76 24.56 12.17
N THR A 752 18.97 24.89 11.67
CA THR A 752 19.21 25.21 10.25
C THR A 752 19.92 24.03 9.57
N PRO A 753 19.86 23.87 8.23
CA PRO A 753 20.60 22.81 7.52
C PRO A 753 22.11 23.10 7.42
N CYS A 754 22.55 24.28 7.87
CA CYS A 754 23.93 24.74 7.77
C CYS A 754 24.78 24.18 8.90
N LYS A 755 26.08 24.03 8.62
CA LYS A 755 27.08 23.61 9.61
C LYS A 755 27.05 24.46 10.88
N ASP A 756 27.10 25.77 10.70
CA ASP A 756 27.07 26.77 11.77
C ASP A 756 25.88 27.72 11.55
N GLU A 757 25.21 28.16 12.61
CA GLU A 757 24.07 29.11 12.53
C GLU A 757 24.49 30.46 11.89
N ALA A 758 25.77 30.82 12.00
CA ALA A 758 26.34 32.01 11.38
C ALA A 758 26.51 31.90 9.85
N ASP A 759 26.50 30.68 9.30
CA ASP A 759 26.55 30.43 7.85
C ASP A 759 25.14 30.50 7.22
N PHE A 760 24.09 30.51 8.03
CA PHE A 760 22.71 30.58 7.56
C PHE A 760 22.39 31.98 7.00
N MET A 761 21.77 32.01 5.82
CA MET A 761 21.39 33.20 5.08
C MET A 761 19.86 33.40 5.15
N PRO A 762 19.31 33.91 6.27
CA PRO A 762 17.86 33.92 6.53
C PRO A 762 17.02 34.64 5.47
N SER A 763 17.57 35.69 4.86
CA SER A 763 16.92 36.51 3.85
C SER A 763 17.06 35.99 2.42
N ASN A 764 17.86 34.94 2.17
CA ASN A 764 17.96 34.38 0.82
C ASN A 764 16.61 33.79 0.40
N PRO A 765 16.18 34.01 -0.86
CA PRO A 765 15.01 33.33 -1.38
C PRO A 765 15.32 31.84 -1.56
N LEU A 766 14.49 30.98 -0.99
CA LEU A 766 14.58 29.54 -1.21
C LEU A 766 13.61 29.12 -2.33
N HIS A 767 12.35 29.55 -2.21
CA HIS A 767 11.32 29.35 -3.22
C HIS A 767 10.81 30.69 -3.72
N GLN A 768 10.58 30.79 -5.03
CA GLN A 768 9.96 31.93 -5.68
C GLN A 768 8.92 31.40 -6.68
N TRP A 769 7.72 31.95 -6.67
CA TRP A 769 6.69 31.60 -7.66
C TRP A 769 5.72 32.76 -7.88
N CYS A 770 5.00 32.69 -9.00
CA CYS A 770 3.86 33.54 -9.25
C CYS A 770 2.58 32.85 -8.79
N GLU A 771 1.80 33.51 -7.94
CA GLU A 771 0.47 33.02 -7.54
C GLU A 771 -0.62 33.79 -8.27
N LEU A 772 -1.47 33.08 -9.00
CA LEU A 772 -2.55 33.66 -9.80
C LEU A 772 -3.89 33.47 -9.11
N HIS A 773 -4.43 34.57 -8.58
CA HIS A 773 -5.74 34.59 -7.91
C HIS A 773 -6.84 34.92 -8.94
N GLY A 774 -7.41 33.92 -9.62
CA GLY A 774 -8.38 34.18 -10.69
C GLY A 774 -8.83 32.96 -11.49
N ALA A 775 -9.77 33.21 -12.40
CA ALA A 775 -10.07 32.26 -13.48
C ALA A 775 -8.80 31.98 -14.29
N SER A 776 -8.62 30.75 -14.77
CA SER A 776 -7.44 30.30 -15.51
C SER A 776 -7.02 31.32 -16.57
N VAL A 777 -5.84 31.93 -16.39
CA VAL A 777 -5.24 32.80 -17.39
C VAL A 777 -4.96 31.93 -18.61
N ASP A 778 -5.49 32.31 -19.77
CA ASP A 778 -5.30 31.52 -20.98
C ASP A 778 -3.81 31.46 -21.37
N SER A 779 -3.44 30.38 -22.08
CA SER A 779 -2.04 30.11 -22.42
C SER A 779 -1.40 31.26 -23.22
N ASP A 780 -2.19 31.96 -24.04
CA ASP A 780 -1.73 33.07 -24.86
C ASP A 780 -1.39 34.29 -23.98
N THR A 781 -2.20 34.57 -22.96
CA THR A 781 -1.96 35.63 -21.96
C THR A 781 -0.77 35.30 -21.05
N CYS A 782 -0.58 34.04 -20.64
CA CYS A 782 0.63 33.61 -19.94
C CYS A 782 1.89 33.88 -20.80
N ALA A 783 1.88 33.41 -22.05
CA ALA A 783 3.00 33.53 -22.97
C ALA A 783 3.31 34.99 -23.35
N ALA A 784 2.27 35.84 -23.52
CA ALA A 784 2.42 37.26 -23.84
C ALA A 784 3.20 38.06 -22.77
N HIS A 785 3.24 37.55 -21.53
CA HIS A 785 4.00 38.12 -20.42
C HIS A 785 5.26 37.32 -20.07
N GLY A 786 5.60 36.30 -20.87
CA GLY A 786 6.82 35.48 -20.72
C GLY A 786 6.76 34.43 -19.61
N CYS A 787 5.57 33.96 -19.25
CA CYS A 787 5.32 32.93 -18.24
C CYS A 787 4.82 31.62 -18.86
N ASN A 788 5.20 30.50 -18.26
CA ASN A 788 4.89 29.13 -18.71
C ASN A 788 3.44 28.78 -18.36
N SER A 789 2.58 28.49 -19.34
CA SER A 789 1.25 27.93 -19.03
C SER A 789 1.35 26.43 -18.76
N HIS A 790 0.95 25.97 -17.57
CA HIS A 790 0.84 24.55 -17.25
C HIS A 790 -0.48 24.30 -16.49
N ASN A 791 -1.29 23.37 -17.00
CA ASN A 791 -2.59 22.98 -16.42
C ASN A 791 -3.56 24.14 -16.10
N GLY A 792 -3.47 25.27 -16.81
CA GLY A 792 -4.32 26.46 -16.58
C GLY A 792 -3.74 27.51 -15.62
N HIS A 793 -2.49 27.35 -15.19
CA HIS A 793 -1.74 28.32 -14.37
C HIS A 793 -0.52 28.84 -15.14
N CYS A 794 -0.20 30.14 -15.05
CA CYS A 794 1.09 30.66 -15.50
C CYS A 794 2.15 30.55 -14.40
N HIS A 795 3.25 29.85 -14.66
CA HIS A 795 4.46 29.89 -13.85
C HIS A 795 5.39 30.96 -14.42
N CYS A 796 5.63 32.03 -13.66
CA CYS A 796 6.60 33.06 -14.03
C CYS A 796 7.91 32.85 -13.25
N ASP A 797 9.03 33.13 -13.89
CA ASP A 797 10.39 33.08 -13.32
C ASP A 797 10.79 34.38 -12.57
N SER A 798 9.98 35.43 -12.66
CA SER A 798 10.30 36.75 -12.14
C SER A 798 9.07 37.57 -11.78
N GLN A 799 9.23 38.43 -10.77
CA GLN A 799 8.18 39.33 -10.29
C GLN A 799 7.56 40.18 -11.41
N MET A 800 8.38 40.78 -12.27
CA MET A 800 7.90 41.68 -13.33
C MET A 800 6.97 40.97 -14.33
N LYS A 801 7.25 39.70 -14.64
CA LYS A 801 6.38 38.89 -15.50
C LYS A 801 5.11 38.46 -14.76
N CYS A 802 5.24 38.11 -13.48
CA CYS A 802 4.11 37.78 -12.60
C CYS A 802 3.11 38.93 -12.45
N ASP A 803 3.59 40.14 -12.15
CA ASP A 803 2.79 41.36 -12.10
C ASP A 803 2.11 41.63 -13.47
N GLY A 804 2.76 41.23 -14.57
CA GLY A 804 2.25 41.31 -15.95
C GLY A 804 1.02 40.46 -16.22
N VAL A 805 1.01 39.20 -15.78
CA VAL A 805 -0.16 38.30 -15.85
C VAL A 805 -1.23 38.61 -14.77
N GLY A 806 -1.04 39.66 -13.97
CA GLY A 806 -1.93 40.01 -12.86
C GLY A 806 -1.78 39.09 -11.62
N GLY A 807 -0.70 38.31 -11.57
CA GLY A 807 -0.38 37.47 -10.42
C GLY A 807 0.30 38.25 -9.29
N THR A 808 0.39 37.61 -8.13
CA THR A 808 1.15 38.10 -6.98
C THR A 808 2.43 37.31 -6.85
N TRP A 809 3.58 37.99 -6.93
CA TRP A 809 4.87 37.35 -6.71
C TRP A 809 5.02 36.92 -5.25
N LYS A 810 5.29 35.64 -5.02
CA LYS A 810 5.58 35.07 -3.71
C LYS A 810 7.03 34.67 -3.63
N VAL A 811 7.63 34.95 -2.47
CA VAL A 811 8.98 34.55 -2.12
C VAL A 811 8.93 33.95 -0.74
N THR A 812 9.29 32.67 -0.62
CA THR A 812 9.61 32.06 0.67
C THR A 812 11.12 32.20 0.86
N THR A 813 11.52 32.97 1.87
CA THR A 813 12.94 33.03 2.25
C THR A 813 13.34 31.79 3.04
N CYS A 814 14.64 31.53 3.12
CA CYS A 814 15.23 30.51 3.97
C CYS A 814 14.70 30.54 5.41
N ASP A 815 14.56 31.73 6.02
CA ASP A 815 14.06 31.85 7.39
C ASP A 815 12.57 31.53 7.52
N MET A 816 11.78 31.85 6.48
CA MET A 816 10.36 31.50 6.41
C MET A 816 10.17 29.99 6.25
N GLU A 817 10.86 29.35 5.30
CA GLU A 817 10.73 27.90 5.07
C GLU A 817 11.12 27.11 6.33
N ILE A 818 12.26 27.43 6.94
CA ILE A 818 12.70 26.78 8.17
C ILE A 818 11.77 27.13 9.34
N GLY A 819 11.10 28.28 9.30
CA GLY A 819 10.00 28.62 10.21
C GLY A 819 8.71 27.82 9.99
N HIS A 820 8.56 27.14 8.86
CA HIS A 820 7.46 26.23 8.55
C HIS A 820 7.83 24.74 8.72
N TRP A 821 9.08 24.42 9.02
CA TRP A 821 9.50 23.04 9.28
C TRP A 821 8.86 22.48 10.55
N GLU A 822 8.51 21.19 10.48
CA GLU A 822 7.83 20.49 11.56
C GLU A 822 8.76 20.34 12.78
N PRO A 823 8.24 20.31 14.03
CA PRO A 823 9.07 20.08 15.22
C PRO A 823 9.86 18.77 15.12
N ALA A 824 9.29 17.73 14.50
CA ALA A 824 9.97 16.47 14.21
C ALA A 824 11.19 16.64 13.27
N LYS A 825 11.12 17.54 12.28
CA LYS A 825 12.27 17.88 11.42
C LYS A 825 13.35 18.61 12.22
N HIS A 826 12.98 19.59 13.04
CA HIS A 826 13.95 20.27 13.91
C HIS A 826 14.58 19.31 14.93
N LYS A 827 13.81 18.38 15.51
CA LYS A 827 14.32 17.33 16.42
C LYS A 827 15.29 16.40 15.69
N ALA A 828 14.94 15.90 14.50
CA ALA A 828 15.84 15.07 13.68
C ALA A 828 17.14 15.80 13.31
N LEU A 829 17.08 17.10 13.01
CA LEU A 829 18.27 17.93 12.77
C LEU A 829 19.08 18.16 14.05
N GLN A 830 18.45 18.33 15.21
CA GLN A 830 19.16 18.45 16.48
C GLN A 830 19.85 17.13 16.84
N GLU A 831 19.18 16.00 16.68
CA GLU A 831 19.76 14.66 16.87
C GLU A 831 20.92 14.43 15.89
N ALA A 832 20.78 14.83 14.62
CA ALA A 832 21.87 14.74 13.65
C ALA A 832 23.08 15.62 13.99
N TYR A 833 22.84 16.83 14.52
CA TYR A 833 23.89 17.74 15.00
C TYR A 833 24.62 17.17 16.22
N GLU A 834 23.89 16.62 17.18
CA GLU A 834 24.44 16.01 18.39
C GLU A 834 25.20 14.72 18.09
N ASN A 835 24.78 13.95 17.08
CA ASN A 835 25.45 12.73 16.61
C ASN A 835 26.55 12.97 15.56
N GLY A 836 26.60 14.16 14.94
CA GLY A 836 27.54 14.49 13.86
C GLY A 836 27.29 13.75 12.55
N THR A 837 26.07 13.28 12.30
CA THR A 837 25.67 12.57 11.06
C THR A 837 24.16 12.54 10.90
N CYS A 838 23.68 12.58 9.65
CA CYS A 838 22.25 12.46 9.30
C CYS A 838 21.81 11.05 8.91
N GLY A 839 22.62 10.02 9.16
CA GLY A 839 22.29 8.61 8.87
C GLY A 839 21.19 8.00 9.75
N VAL A 840 20.21 8.81 10.19
CA VAL A 840 19.08 8.38 11.01
C VAL A 840 17.88 8.13 10.08
N ASP A 841 17.55 6.86 9.90
CA ASP A 841 16.36 6.41 9.17
C ASP A 841 15.11 6.94 9.91
N ASN A 842 14.47 7.96 9.37
CA ASN A 842 13.34 8.65 9.99
C ASN A 842 12.10 8.60 9.09
N THR A 843 10.94 8.93 9.64
CA THR A 843 9.63 8.82 8.96
C THR A 843 9.47 9.72 7.73
N TYR A 844 10.39 10.65 7.48
CA TYR A 844 10.39 11.56 6.33
C TYR A 844 11.34 11.13 5.20
N GLY A 845 12.03 9.99 5.36
CA GLY A 845 13.04 9.49 4.42
C GLY A 845 14.45 9.98 4.74
N ASP A 846 15.31 9.98 3.72
CA ASP A 846 16.70 10.40 3.88
C ASP A 846 16.79 11.90 4.25
N LEU A 847 17.27 12.16 5.48
CA LEU A 847 17.45 13.50 6.01
C LEU A 847 18.45 14.32 5.18
N VAL A 848 19.43 13.67 4.53
CA VAL A 848 20.39 14.33 3.63
C VAL A 848 19.67 14.90 2.39
N SER A 849 18.84 14.09 1.73
CA SER A 849 17.99 14.51 0.61
C SER A 849 17.04 15.66 1.00
N MET A 850 16.52 15.67 2.23
CA MET A 850 15.65 16.77 2.72
C MET A 850 16.41 18.08 2.91
N ILE A 851 17.62 18.05 3.48
CA ILE A 851 18.37 19.28 3.79
C ILE A 851 19.15 19.85 2.62
N ASP A 852 19.47 19.04 1.60
CA ASP A 852 20.42 19.41 0.56
C ASP A 852 19.95 20.62 -0.27
N TYR A 853 18.73 20.58 -0.82
CA TYR A 853 18.18 21.73 -1.57
C TYR A 853 18.10 23.02 -0.73
N PRO A 854 17.57 23.00 0.52
CA PRO A 854 17.68 24.13 1.44
C PRO A 854 19.13 24.57 1.71
N ALA A 855 20.07 23.65 1.92
CA ALA A 855 21.44 23.99 2.25
C ALA A 855 22.14 24.74 1.12
N ARG A 856 21.93 24.33 -0.14
CA ARG A 856 22.49 25.01 -1.33
C ARG A 856 22.12 26.50 -1.41
N GLN A 857 20.87 26.84 -1.08
CA GLN A 857 20.37 28.22 -1.17
C GLN A 857 20.61 29.03 0.11
N CYS A 858 20.65 28.36 1.26
CA CYS A 858 20.59 28.99 2.57
C CYS A 858 21.90 28.95 3.36
N CYS A 859 22.94 28.22 2.92
CA CYS A 859 24.20 28.08 3.67
C CYS A 859 25.39 28.66 2.90
N ALA A 860 26.05 29.66 3.48
CA ALA A 860 27.24 30.30 2.89
C ALA A 860 28.44 29.34 2.75
N SER A 861 28.43 28.24 3.49
CA SER A 861 29.49 27.23 3.58
C SER A 861 29.23 25.95 2.77
N PHE A 862 28.15 25.88 1.99
CA PHE A 862 27.79 24.68 1.21
C PHE A 862 28.99 24.20 0.34
N PRO A 863 29.33 22.90 0.30
CA PRO A 863 28.56 21.73 0.77
C PRO A 863 28.71 21.37 2.25
N ALA A 864 29.38 22.17 3.08
CA ALA A 864 29.44 21.93 4.51
C ALA A 864 28.05 22.17 5.13
N THR A 865 27.37 21.09 5.46
CA THR A 865 26.02 21.07 6.05
C THR A 865 26.08 20.64 7.51
N LEU A 866 24.94 20.67 8.19
CA LEU A 866 24.78 20.06 9.50
C LEU A 866 25.01 18.53 9.48
N CYS A 867 24.70 17.88 8.34
CA CYS A 867 24.86 16.44 8.14
C CYS A 867 26.31 16.00 7.86
N ASP A 868 27.08 16.85 7.19
CA ASP A 868 28.52 16.70 6.99
C ASP A 868 29.22 18.06 7.20
N PRO A 869 29.57 18.40 8.46
CA PRO A 869 30.24 19.66 8.78
C PRO A 869 31.72 19.66 8.35
N THR A 870 32.21 18.55 7.78
CA THR A 870 33.56 18.36 7.25
C THR A 870 33.62 18.39 5.72
N ALA A 871 32.48 18.28 5.03
CA ALA A 871 32.40 18.36 3.58
C ALA A 871 33.04 19.65 3.06
N LYS A 872 33.78 19.52 1.96
CA LYS A 872 34.46 20.63 1.29
C LYS A 872 33.95 20.73 -0.13
N LYS A 873 33.93 21.95 -0.67
CA LYS A 873 33.70 22.17 -2.10
C LYS A 873 34.89 21.61 -2.88
N MET A 874 34.76 20.37 -3.36
CA MET A 874 35.72 19.75 -4.25
C MET A 874 35.52 20.23 -5.68
N THR A 875 36.60 20.32 -6.46
CA THR A 875 36.57 20.64 -7.90
C THR A 875 37.01 19.42 -8.71
N PRO A 876 36.67 19.31 -10.01
CA PRO A 876 37.13 18.20 -10.86
C PRO A 876 38.62 18.29 -11.23
N CYS A 877 39.30 19.39 -10.89
CA CYS A 877 40.67 19.68 -11.29
C CYS A 877 41.70 19.04 -10.36
N LYS A 878 42.95 18.91 -10.83
CA LYS A 878 44.05 18.31 -10.04
C LYS A 878 44.29 19.00 -8.69
N ASP A 879 44.01 20.31 -8.62
CA ASP A 879 44.08 21.17 -7.46
C ASP A 879 43.20 22.42 -7.66
N GLU A 880 42.91 23.15 -6.58
CA GLU A 880 42.03 24.33 -6.57
C GLU A 880 42.60 25.54 -7.34
N ALA A 881 43.92 25.64 -7.51
CA ALA A 881 44.55 26.73 -8.25
C ALA A 881 44.44 26.52 -9.78
N ASP A 882 44.16 25.29 -10.21
CA ASP A 882 43.88 24.94 -11.60
C ASP A 882 42.42 25.20 -12.00
N PHE A 883 41.53 25.42 -11.03
CA PHE A 883 40.11 25.65 -11.27
C PHE A 883 39.84 27.09 -11.77
N MET A 884 39.05 27.19 -12.83
CA MET A 884 38.68 28.43 -13.51
C MET A 884 37.19 28.76 -13.25
N PRO A 885 36.84 29.34 -12.08
CA PRO A 885 35.45 29.50 -11.63
C PRO A 885 34.56 30.30 -12.59
N SER A 886 35.15 31.22 -13.36
CA SER A 886 34.45 32.09 -14.32
C SER A 886 34.30 31.49 -15.72
N ASN A 887 34.89 30.33 -16.01
CA ASN A 887 34.67 29.66 -17.31
C ASN A 887 33.23 29.17 -17.40
N VAL A 888 32.72 29.06 -18.63
CA VAL A 888 31.35 28.63 -18.90
C VAL A 888 31.34 27.12 -19.19
N VAL A 889 30.49 26.38 -18.48
CA VAL A 889 30.30 24.93 -18.67
C VAL A 889 29.16 24.68 -19.65
N HIS A 890 28.02 25.28 -19.35
CA HIS A 890 26.78 25.13 -20.10
C HIS A 890 26.27 26.51 -20.50
N GLU A 891 25.87 26.62 -21.75
CA GLU A 891 25.01 27.70 -22.24
C GLU A 891 23.77 27.02 -22.83
N TYR A 892 22.59 27.52 -22.49
CA TYR A 892 21.35 26.98 -23.01
C TYR A 892 20.28 28.06 -23.11
N CYS A 893 19.35 27.85 -24.03
CA CYS A 893 18.15 28.67 -24.10
C CYS A 893 17.07 28.09 -23.19
N ASP A 894 16.66 28.85 -22.18
CA ASP A 894 15.49 28.53 -21.38
C ASP A 894 14.24 29.09 -22.06
N LEU A 895 13.33 28.19 -22.43
CA LEU A 895 12.06 28.53 -23.07
C LEU A 895 10.93 28.41 -22.09
N HIS A 896 10.37 29.57 -21.77
CA HIS A 896 9.34 29.77 -20.76
C HIS A 896 7.96 29.28 -21.22
N GLY A 897 7.85 27.97 -21.41
CA GLY A 897 6.62 27.17 -21.36
C GLY A 897 5.55 27.41 -22.41
N SER A 898 5.78 28.28 -23.39
CA SER A 898 5.13 28.16 -24.69
C SER A 898 5.97 27.25 -25.59
N SER A 899 5.36 26.21 -26.15
CA SER A 899 5.96 25.47 -27.26
C SER A 899 6.04 26.42 -28.46
N VAL A 900 7.22 26.99 -28.70
CA VAL A 900 7.50 27.78 -29.89
C VAL A 900 7.23 26.87 -31.08
N ASP A 901 6.33 27.27 -31.97
CA ASP A 901 6.02 26.45 -33.14
C ASP A 901 7.29 26.26 -33.99
N SER A 902 7.33 25.16 -34.73
CA SER A 902 8.57 24.78 -35.45
C SER A 902 9.02 25.86 -36.44
N ASP A 903 8.08 26.58 -37.06
CA ASP A 903 8.41 27.59 -38.07
C ASP A 903 9.02 28.82 -37.39
N THR A 904 8.44 29.28 -36.27
CA THR A 904 9.00 30.37 -35.45
C THR A 904 10.35 29.99 -34.84
N CYS A 905 10.52 28.74 -34.38
CA CYS A 905 11.79 28.25 -33.84
C CYS A 905 12.92 28.32 -34.88
N THR A 906 12.69 27.67 -36.02
CA THR A 906 13.64 27.59 -37.15
C THR A 906 13.90 28.98 -37.75
N ALA A 907 12.91 29.88 -37.80
CA ALA A 907 13.07 31.25 -38.32
C ALA A 907 14.08 32.12 -37.55
N HIS A 908 14.38 31.77 -36.30
CA HIS A 908 15.37 32.45 -35.46
C HIS A 908 16.71 31.67 -35.34
N GLY A 909 16.89 30.59 -36.11
CA GLY A 909 18.11 29.79 -36.12
C GLY A 909 18.24 28.86 -34.91
N CYS A 910 17.11 28.41 -34.36
CA CYS A 910 17.04 27.42 -33.30
C CYS A 910 16.46 26.10 -33.85
N ARG A 911 16.86 24.97 -33.25
CA ARG A 911 16.43 23.62 -33.66
C ARG A 911 15.16 23.18 -32.94
N SER A 912 14.08 22.92 -33.67
CA SER A 912 12.84 22.37 -33.11
C SER A 912 12.93 20.84 -32.93
N ASN A 913 12.69 20.34 -31.72
CA ASN A 913 12.69 18.92 -31.41
C ASN A 913 11.53 18.57 -30.44
N ASN A 914 10.56 17.79 -30.92
CA ASN A 914 9.35 17.41 -30.18
C ASN A 914 8.54 18.58 -29.56
N GLY A 915 8.57 19.77 -30.17
CA GLY A 915 7.88 20.97 -29.67
C GLY A 915 8.68 21.79 -28.65
N HIS A 916 9.91 21.39 -28.34
CA HIS A 916 10.91 22.21 -27.66
C HIS A 916 11.84 22.83 -28.71
N CYS A 917 12.35 24.03 -28.43
CA CYS A 917 13.18 24.76 -29.36
C CYS A 917 14.58 25.00 -28.75
N HIS A 918 15.63 24.58 -29.44
CA HIS A 918 16.99 24.54 -28.92
C HIS A 918 17.88 25.50 -29.70
N CYS A 919 18.19 26.64 -29.09
CA CYS A 919 19.00 27.68 -29.71
C CYS A 919 20.48 27.50 -29.37
N ASP A 920 21.35 27.61 -30.37
CA ASP A 920 22.81 27.52 -30.21
C ASP A 920 23.47 28.90 -29.97
N SER A 921 22.68 29.97 -29.83
CA SER A 921 23.18 31.32 -29.55
C SER A 921 22.20 32.18 -28.75
N GLN A 922 22.72 33.14 -27.98
CA GLN A 922 21.93 34.14 -27.27
C GLN A 922 20.97 34.92 -28.18
N PRO A 923 21.39 35.50 -29.33
CA PRO A 923 20.46 36.21 -30.22
C PRO A 923 19.34 35.34 -30.79
N SER A 924 19.63 34.06 -31.07
CA SER A 924 18.61 33.10 -31.50
C SER A 924 17.61 32.81 -30.38
N CYS A 925 18.10 32.63 -29.16
CA CYS A 925 17.29 32.41 -27.96
C CYS A 925 16.36 33.59 -27.65
N GLU A 926 16.90 34.81 -27.59
CA GLU A 926 16.12 36.03 -27.40
C GLU A 926 15.13 36.24 -28.57
N GLY A 927 15.50 35.81 -29.78
CA GLY A 927 14.66 35.83 -30.97
C GLY A 927 13.38 35.00 -30.87
N VAL A 928 13.47 33.79 -30.30
CA VAL A 928 12.30 32.92 -30.02
C VAL A 928 11.58 33.26 -28.71
N GLY A 929 11.96 34.36 -28.03
CA GLY A 929 11.39 34.77 -26.75
C GLY A 929 11.94 34.03 -25.52
N GLY A 930 13.01 33.27 -25.69
CA GLY A 930 13.72 32.58 -24.61
C GLY A 930 14.67 33.48 -23.82
N THR A 931 15.15 32.96 -22.68
CA THR A 931 16.21 33.57 -21.88
C THR A 931 17.50 32.78 -22.04
N TRP A 932 18.60 33.43 -22.45
CA TRP A 932 19.90 32.77 -22.53
C TRP A 932 20.49 32.59 -21.13
N GLN A 933 20.62 31.33 -20.70
CA GLN A 933 21.21 30.96 -19.42
C GLN A 933 22.67 30.55 -19.62
N VAL A 934 23.53 31.02 -18.72
CA VAL A 934 24.98 30.77 -18.75
C VAL A 934 25.39 30.21 -17.39
N THR A 935 25.70 28.92 -17.34
CA THR A 935 26.21 28.25 -16.13
C THR A 935 27.74 28.33 -16.11
N SER A 936 28.29 29.13 -15.20
CA SER A 936 29.74 29.14 -14.94
C SER A 936 30.17 27.92 -14.13
N CYS A 937 31.46 27.59 -14.20
CA CYS A 937 32.08 26.53 -13.42
C CYS A 937 31.81 26.65 -11.92
N GLU A 938 31.82 27.88 -11.39
CA GLU A 938 31.54 28.13 -9.96
C GLU A 938 30.10 27.82 -9.58
N MET A 939 29.14 28.11 -10.47
CA MET A 939 27.72 27.80 -10.28
C MET A 939 27.44 26.31 -10.49
N GLU A 940 27.99 25.68 -11.52
CA GLU A 940 27.86 24.25 -11.79
C GLU A 940 28.31 23.41 -10.58
N ILE A 941 29.51 23.68 -10.06
CA ILE A 941 30.02 23.00 -8.86
C ILE A 941 29.25 23.40 -7.61
N GLY A 942 28.68 24.61 -7.55
CA GLY A 942 27.74 25.02 -6.49
C GLY A 942 26.41 24.24 -6.52
N HIS A 943 26.06 23.64 -7.66
CA HIS A 943 24.90 22.76 -7.82
C HIS A 943 25.22 21.27 -7.62
N TRP A 944 26.42 20.91 -7.19
CA TRP A 944 26.78 19.52 -6.91
C TRP A 944 26.36 19.09 -5.51
N GLU A 945 25.87 17.86 -5.40
CA GLU A 945 25.39 17.28 -4.15
C GLU A 945 26.55 16.97 -3.20
N PRO A 946 26.35 17.01 -1.87
CA PRO A 946 27.37 16.62 -0.89
C PRO A 946 27.95 15.22 -1.19
N ALA A 947 27.12 14.29 -1.68
CA ALA A 947 27.56 12.97 -2.14
C ALA A 947 28.55 13.02 -3.31
N LYS A 948 28.39 13.94 -4.27
CA LYS A 948 29.34 14.16 -5.36
C LYS A 948 30.65 14.75 -4.84
N HIS A 949 30.59 15.74 -3.95
CA HIS A 949 31.79 16.31 -3.32
C HIS A 949 32.54 15.29 -2.48
N LYS A 950 31.83 14.42 -1.77
CA LYS A 950 32.43 13.29 -1.03
C LYS A 950 33.11 12.30 -1.97
N ALA A 951 32.46 11.88 -3.05
CA ALA A 951 33.04 10.98 -4.04
C ALA A 951 34.30 11.59 -4.70
N LEU A 952 34.30 12.90 -4.96
CA LEU A 952 35.49 13.65 -5.42
C LEU A 952 36.62 13.65 -4.40
N GLN A 953 36.32 13.78 -3.11
CA GLN A 953 37.32 13.69 -2.05
C GLN A 953 37.88 12.27 -1.92
N GLU A 954 37.04 11.23 -1.98
CA GLU A 954 37.48 9.83 -1.97
C GLU A 954 38.34 9.51 -3.21
N ALA A 955 38.02 10.10 -4.37
CA ALA A 955 38.86 10.02 -5.57
C ALA A 955 40.21 10.75 -5.42
N ASP A 956 40.23 11.92 -4.77
CA ASP A 956 41.45 12.68 -4.47
C ASP A 956 42.41 11.93 -3.54
N GLU A 957 41.85 11.29 -2.51
CA GLU A 957 42.56 10.53 -1.48
C GLU A 957 43.05 9.17 -1.99
N SER A 958 42.27 8.50 -2.85
CA SER A 958 42.65 7.22 -3.47
C SER A 958 43.52 7.38 -4.73
N GLY A 959 43.49 8.56 -5.37
CA GLY A 959 44.18 8.83 -6.63
C GLY A 959 43.54 8.14 -7.85
N THR A 960 42.24 7.84 -7.80
CA THR A 960 41.48 7.21 -8.88
C THR A 960 39.98 7.48 -8.74
N CYS A 961 39.26 7.61 -9.86
CA CYS A 961 37.80 7.79 -9.85
C CYS A 961 36.99 6.48 -9.89
N GLY A 962 37.64 5.33 -9.67
CA GLY A 962 36.97 4.04 -9.46
C GLY A 962 36.30 3.89 -8.08
N VAL A 963 35.72 4.97 -7.54
CA VAL A 963 34.99 4.99 -6.28
C VAL A 963 33.50 4.71 -6.52
N ASP A 964 32.94 3.82 -5.71
CA ASP A 964 31.56 3.35 -5.85
C ASP A 964 30.59 4.48 -5.49
N ASN A 965 29.73 4.89 -6.43
CA ASN A 965 28.86 6.05 -6.26
C ASN A 965 27.52 5.87 -6.99
N THR A 966 26.50 6.59 -6.53
CA THR A 966 25.11 6.46 -6.99
C THR A 966 24.83 7.09 -8.37
N TYR A 967 25.78 7.79 -8.97
CA TYR A 967 25.59 8.57 -10.20
C TYR A 967 26.25 7.96 -11.45
N GLY A 968 26.85 6.77 -11.33
CA GLY A 968 27.49 6.05 -12.43
C GLY A 968 29.00 6.27 -12.49
N ASP A 969 29.57 6.34 -13.70
CA ASP A 969 31.01 6.51 -13.86
C ASP A 969 31.44 7.96 -13.53
N LEU A 970 32.04 8.12 -12.35
CA LEU A 970 32.52 9.40 -11.85
C LEU A 970 33.56 10.04 -12.79
N ALA A 971 34.35 9.23 -13.52
CA ALA A 971 35.34 9.75 -14.44
C ALA A 971 34.70 10.50 -15.62
N ILE A 972 33.57 10.01 -16.16
CA ILE A 972 32.85 10.66 -17.27
C ILE A 972 32.32 12.04 -16.83
N MET A 973 31.72 12.11 -15.64
CA MET A 973 31.17 13.36 -15.09
C MET A 973 32.28 14.38 -14.82
N ILE A 974 33.38 13.95 -14.20
CA ILE A 974 34.55 14.80 -13.96
C ILE A 974 35.18 15.26 -15.26
N GLN A 975 35.34 14.39 -16.25
CA GLN A 975 35.94 14.72 -17.54
C GLN A 975 35.15 15.84 -18.23
N HIS A 976 33.82 15.73 -18.31
CA HIS A 976 32.98 16.75 -18.93
C HIS A 976 33.23 18.14 -18.32
N SER A 977 33.10 18.27 -17.00
CA SER A 977 33.30 19.53 -16.30
C SER A 977 34.75 20.01 -16.34
N ALA A 978 35.73 19.10 -16.25
CA ALA A 978 37.15 19.44 -16.27
C ALA A 978 37.62 20.04 -17.60
N THR A 979 37.09 19.59 -18.75
CA THR A 979 37.43 20.18 -20.07
C THR A 979 37.12 21.67 -20.16
N LYS A 980 36.16 22.17 -19.37
CA LYS A 980 35.75 23.57 -19.31
C LYS A 980 36.38 24.31 -18.12
N CYS A 981 36.52 23.64 -16.99
CA CYS A 981 36.82 24.27 -15.71
C CYS A 981 38.27 24.15 -15.25
N CYS A 982 39.10 23.31 -15.87
CA CYS A 982 40.47 23.06 -15.41
C CYS A 982 41.49 23.60 -16.40
N ALA A 983 42.40 24.46 -15.91
CA ALA A 983 43.44 25.09 -16.72
C ALA A 983 44.49 24.10 -17.25
N SER A 984 44.61 22.91 -16.65
CA SER A 984 45.57 21.88 -17.03
C SER A 984 44.95 20.55 -17.47
N PHE A 985 43.68 20.55 -17.89
CA PHE A 985 43.05 19.38 -18.53
C PHE A 985 43.98 18.79 -19.61
N PRO A 986 44.24 17.46 -19.63
CA PRO A 986 43.51 16.36 -18.98
C PRO A 986 43.89 16.06 -17.52
N ALA A 987 44.75 16.84 -16.86
CA ALA A 987 45.01 16.65 -15.44
C ALA A 987 43.74 16.95 -14.62
N THR A 988 43.23 15.93 -13.95
CA THR A 988 42.01 16.00 -13.13
C THR A 988 42.28 15.51 -11.73
N ILE A 989 41.28 15.58 -10.87
CA ILE A 989 41.32 14.93 -9.56
C ILE A 989 41.46 13.39 -9.67
N CYS A 990 40.96 12.79 -10.77
CA CYS A 990 41.07 11.36 -11.08
C CYS A 990 42.47 10.92 -11.52
N ASP A 991 43.16 11.75 -12.32
CA ASP A 991 44.52 11.50 -12.79
C ASP A 991 45.30 12.82 -12.76
N LYS A 992 45.89 13.10 -11.59
CA LYS A 992 46.76 14.25 -11.36
C LYS A 992 48.07 14.19 -12.16
N THR A 993 48.36 13.07 -12.81
CA THR A 993 49.60 12.84 -13.59
C THR A 993 49.41 12.94 -15.09
N ALA A 994 48.16 12.91 -15.57
CA ALA A 994 47.82 13.08 -16.97
C ALA A 994 48.36 14.42 -17.49
N ARG A 995 49.17 14.37 -18.54
CA ARG A 995 49.71 15.55 -19.21
C ARG A 995 48.90 15.86 -20.47
N HIS A 996 48.83 17.13 -20.84
CA HIS A 996 48.27 17.54 -22.12
C HIS A 996 49.21 17.07 -23.25
N MET A 997 48.93 15.88 -23.77
CA MET A 997 49.70 15.25 -24.84
C MET A 997 49.23 15.74 -26.20
N THR A 998 50.13 16.35 -26.97
CA THR A 998 49.91 16.62 -28.40
C THR A 998 50.33 15.40 -29.23
N PRO A 999 49.81 15.21 -30.47
CA PRO A 999 50.31 14.16 -31.37
C PRO A 999 51.74 14.43 -31.88
N CYS A 1000 52.29 15.62 -31.63
CA CYS A 1000 53.57 16.06 -32.17
C CYS A 1000 54.76 15.57 -31.36
N LYS A 1001 55.93 15.53 -32.00
CA LYS A 1001 57.22 15.24 -31.35
C LYS A 1001 57.48 16.12 -30.12
N ASP A 1002 57.22 17.42 -30.26
CA ASP A 1002 57.46 18.46 -29.27
C ASP A 1002 56.25 19.41 -29.23
N GLU A 1003 55.87 19.92 -28.05
CA GLU A 1003 54.71 20.84 -27.89
C GLU A 1003 54.88 22.14 -28.70
N ALA A 1004 56.11 22.62 -28.89
CA ALA A 1004 56.40 23.79 -29.72
C ALA A 1004 56.18 23.54 -31.24
N ASP A 1005 56.09 22.28 -31.65
CA ASP A 1005 55.82 21.87 -33.03
C ASP A 1005 54.32 21.86 -33.36
N TYR A 1006 53.48 21.76 -32.33
CA TYR A 1006 52.03 21.77 -32.42
C TYR A 1006 51.49 23.12 -32.95
N THR A 1007 50.38 23.05 -33.67
CA THR A 1007 49.64 24.20 -34.22
C THR A 1007 48.19 24.20 -33.71
N PRO A 1008 47.95 24.58 -32.43
CA PRO A 1008 46.64 24.44 -31.79
C PRO A 1008 45.49 25.11 -32.57
N ASP A 1009 45.74 26.27 -33.16
CA ASP A 1009 44.75 27.05 -33.90
C ASP A 1009 44.57 26.63 -35.37
N LYS A 1010 45.36 25.67 -35.87
CA LYS A 1010 45.22 25.19 -37.26
C LYS A 1010 43.94 24.38 -37.38
N GLU A 1011 43.16 24.64 -38.42
CA GLU A 1011 42.00 23.82 -38.79
C GLU A 1011 42.51 22.43 -39.21
N MET A 1012 42.09 21.40 -38.47
CA MET A 1012 42.46 20.01 -38.71
C MET A 1012 41.55 19.38 -39.76
N TYR A 1013 40.27 19.70 -39.69
CA TYR A 1013 39.26 19.56 -40.73
C TYR A 1013 38.20 20.64 -40.55
N ALA A 1014 37.53 21.00 -41.64
CA ALA A 1014 36.39 21.89 -41.61
C ALA A 1014 35.32 21.39 -42.58
N TRP A 1015 34.07 21.75 -42.33
CA TRP A 1015 32.95 21.43 -43.20
C TRP A 1015 31.93 22.56 -43.22
N CYS A 1016 31.16 22.59 -44.31
CA CYS A 1016 29.96 23.39 -44.40
C CYS A 1016 28.78 22.60 -43.84
N ASP A 1017 28.17 23.13 -42.79
CA ASP A 1017 26.96 22.55 -42.23
C ASP A 1017 25.73 23.21 -42.86
N PHE A 1018 24.89 22.37 -43.48
CA PHE A 1018 23.58 22.72 -44.04
C PHE A 1018 22.43 22.12 -43.23
N TYR A 1019 22.72 21.44 -42.11
CA TYR A 1019 21.74 20.92 -41.16
C TYR A 1019 21.48 21.89 -40.00
N SER A 1020 22.16 23.04 -39.99
CA SER A 1020 21.82 24.21 -39.19
C SER A 1020 20.54 24.87 -39.74
N ASP A 1021 19.54 25.02 -38.86
CA ASP A 1021 18.21 25.51 -39.23
C ASP A 1021 18.27 26.91 -39.88
N GLY A 1022 17.81 27.00 -41.13
CA GLY A 1022 17.90 28.19 -41.98
C GLY A 1022 18.82 28.03 -43.21
N ALA A 1023 19.76 27.08 -43.18
CA ALA A 1023 20.56 26.72 -44.35
C ALA A 1023 19.72 25.88 -45.32
N VAL A 1024 19.14 26.52 -46.35
CA VAL A 1024 18.54 25.78 -47.46
C VAL A 1024 19.66 25.06 -48.20
N LEU A 1025 19.63 23.73 -48.24
CA LEU A 1025 20.54 22.92 -49.06
C LEU A 1025 20.59 23.52 -50.49
N PRO A 1026 21.71 24.14 -50.89
CA PRO A 1026 21.76 24.85 -52.15
C PRO A 1026 21.55 23.87 -53.30
N GLU A 1027 20.83 24.28 -54.33
CA GLU A 1027 20.89 23.52 -55.59
C GLU A 1027 22.35 23.39 -56.02
N GLU A 1028 22.69 22.26 -56.65
CA GLU A 1028 24.03 21.98 -57.19
C GLU A 1028 24.58 23.17 -58.01
N THR A 1029 23.70 23.87 -58.72
CA THR A 1029 23.99 25.08 -59.50
C THR A 1029 24.38 26.31 -58.66
N VAL A 1030 23.86 26.44 -57.44
CA VAL A 1030 24.18 27.52 -56.49
C VAL A 1030 25.52 27.24 -55.80
N CYS A 1031 25.75 25.99 -55.38
CA CYS A 1031 27.03 25.59 -54.82
C CYS A 1031 28.17 25.75 -55.84
N ASN A 1032 28.01 25.18 -57.04
CA ASN A 1032 29.03 25.21 -58.11
C ASN A 1032 29.20 26.61 -58.75
N ALA A 1033 28.34 27.58 -58.44
CA ALA A 1033 28.50 28.96 -58.87
C ALA A 1033 29.48 29.77 -57.99
N GLN A 1034 29.81 29.27 -56.79
CA GLN A 1034 30.67 29.97 -55.85
C GLN A 1034 32.12 29.48 -55.96
N GLU A 1035 33.05 30.42 -56.13
CA GLU A 1035 34.49 30.14 -56.23
C GLU A 1035 34.99 29.45 -54.95
N GLY A 1036 35.61 28.27 -55.08
CA GLY A 1036 36.04 27.46 -53.94
C GLY A 1036 34.96 26.55 -53.33
N CYS A 1037 33.79 26.40 -53.96
CA CYS A 1037 32.78 25.40 -53.59
C CYS A 1037 32.48 24.42 -54.73
N TYR A 1038 32.14 23.17 -54.38
CA TYR A 1038 31.58 22.17 -55.29
C TYR A 1038 30.53 21.31 -54.56
N GLY A 1039 29.45 20.94 -55.26
CA GLY A 1039 28.32 20.23 -54.66
C GLY A 1039 27.75 19.14 -55.54
N GLY A 1040 26.87 18.34 -54.94
CA GLY A 1040 26.07 17.32 -55.61
C GLY A 1040 24.65 17.31 -55.05
N GLN A 1041 23.84 16.32 -55.43
CA GLN A 1041 22.49 16.19 -54.88
C GLN A 1041 22.51 16.00 -53.36
N GLY A 1042 22.17 17.06 -52.63
CA GLY A 1042 22.01 17.06 -51.17
C GLY A 1042 23.25 17.43 -50.35
N TRP A 1043 24.32 17.96 -50.96
CA TRP A 1043 25.49 18.46 -50.22
C TRP A 1043 26.29 19.49 -51.03
N CYS A 1044 27.07 20.31 -50.33
CA CYS A 1044 28.00 21.27 -50.89
C CYS A 1044 29.26 21.30 -50.01
N HIS A 1045 30.44 21.25 -50.62
CA HIS A 1045 31.73 21.32 -49.96
C HIS A 1045 32.41 22.62 -50.38
N CYS A 1046 32.95 23.37 -49.43
CA CYS A 1046 33.68 24.60 -49.71
C CYS A 1046 35.05 24.56 -49.01
N GLU A 1047 36.04 25.18 -49.64
CA GLU A 1047 37.44 25.15 -49.21
C GLU A 1047 37.75 26.14 -48.09
N ASP A 1048 36.94 27.19 -47.96
CA ASP A 1048 37.08 28.18 -46.91
C ASP A 1048 35.73 28.69 -46.38
N ARG A 1049 35.82 29.35 -45.22
CA ARG A 1049 34.71 29.97 -44.51
C ARG A 1049 33.91 30.97 -45.36
N ALA A 1050 34.57 31.79 -46.16
CA ALA A 1050 33.90 32.86 -46.91
C ALA A 1050 33.07 32.27 -48.06
N SER A 1051 33.59 31.24 -48.73
CA SER A 1051 32.86 30.49 -49.76
C SER A 1051 31.71 29.70 -49.13
N CYS A 1052 31.91 29.11 -47.95
CA CYS A 1052 30.88 28.42 -47.19
C CYS A 1052 29.69 29.30 -46.77
N GLU A 1053 29.98 30.45 -46.17
CA GLU A 1053 28.97 31.44 -45.76
C GLU A 1053 28.26 32.03 -46.99
N ALA A 1054 28.93 32.13 -48.16
CA ALA A 1054 28.34 32.62 -49.40
C ALA A 1054 27.34 31.66 -50.07
N VAL A 1055 27.48 30.34 -49.87
CA VAL A 1055 26.47 29.35 -50.30
C VAL A 1055 25.36 29.13 -49.26
N GLY A 1056 25.36 29.89 -48.16
CA GLY A 1056 24.34 29.86 -47.11
C GLY A 1056 24.52 28.77 -46.04
N ALA A 1057 25.71 28.16 -45.94
CA ALA A 1057 26.06 27.23 -44.87
C ALA A 1057 26.80 27.91 -43.71
N PHE A 1058 26.87 27.20 -42.59
CA PHE A 1058 27.70 27.56 -41.46
C PHE A 1058 29.06 26.83 -41.53
N TRP A 1059 30.16 27.59 -41.47
CA TRP A 1059 31.51 27.04 -41.41
C TRP A 1059 31.78 26.44 -40.03
N ASN A 1060 31.86 25.11 -39.96
CA ASN A 1060 32.29 24.39 -38.78
C ASN A 1060 33.74 23.94 -38.97
N ALA A 1061 34.65 24.59 -38.26
CA ALA A 1061 36.05 24.19 -38.18
C ALA A 1061 36.32 23.39 -36.90
N HIS A 1062 36.99 22.26 -37.04
CA HIS A 1062 37.62 21.56 -35.94
C HIS A 1062 39.11 21.94 -35.92
N THR A 1063 39.50 22.79 -34.97
CA THR A 1063 40.93 23.09 -34.78
C THR A 1063 41.63 21.93 -34.09
N CYS A 1064 42.94 21.83 -34.29
CA CYS A 1064 43.80 20.87 -33.61
C CYS A 1064 43.57 20.86 -32.08
N ALA A 1065 43.55 22.05 -31.45
CA ALA A 1065 43.30 22.18 -30.01
C ALA A 1065 41.94 21.60 -29.60
N LYS A 1066 40.90 21.85 -30.39
CA LYS A 1066 39.54 21.39 -30.11
C LYS A 1066 39.43 19.87 -30.24
N GLU A 1067 40.11 19.26 -31.22
CA GLU A 1067 40.16 17.80 -31.36
C GLU A 1067 40.93 17.16 -30.19
N VAL A 1068 42.15 17.61 -29.91
CA VAL A 1068 42.98 17.05 -28.82
C VAL A 1068 42.31 17.23 -27.45
N SER A 1069 41.51 18.28 -27.26
CA SER A 1069 40.72 18.46 -26.03
C SER A 1069 39.53 17.50 -25.86
N GLN A 1070 39.12 16.81 -26.93
CA GLN A 1070 38.06 15.80 -26.92
C GLN A 1070 38.58 14.38 -26.72
N TRP A 1071 39.89 14.18 -26.68
CA TRP A 1071 40.48 12.87 -26.44
C TRP A 1071 40.18 12.37 -25.03
N SER A 1072 39.94 11.07 -24.90
CA SER A 1072 39.66 10.43 -23.61
C SER A 1072 40.93 10.38 -22.73
N PRO A 1073 40.79 10.19 -21.40
CA PRO A 1073 41.93 9.97 -20.52
C PRO A 1073 42.76 8.77 -20.94
N GLU A 1074 42.14 7.69 -21.42
CA GLU A 1074 42.80 6.51 -21.98
C GLU A 1074 43.61 6.87 -23.22
N GLN A 1075 43.06 7.68 -24.12
CA GLN A 1075 43.77 8.16 -25.30
C GLN A 1075 44.97 9.03 -24.91
N HIS A 1076 44.80 10.03 -24.03
CA HIS A 1076 45.94 10.82 -23.53
C HIS A 1076 46.99 9.97 -22.82
N LYS A 1077 46.58 8.95 -22.04
CA LYS A 1077 47.48 8.02 -21.35
C LYS A 1077 48.21 7.07 -22.29
N MET A 1078 47.55 6.63 -23.35
CA MET A 1078 48.17 5.88 -24.46
C MET A 1078 49.26 6.72 -25.14
N LEU A 1079 49.02 8.02 -25.35
CA LEU A 1079 50.01 8.94 -25.91
C LEU A 1079 51.16 9.23 -24.94
N GLN A 1080 50.88 9.38 -23.64
CA GLN A 1080 51.93 9.54 -22.64
C GLN A 1080 52.79 8.27 -22.55
N ASN A 1081 52.18 7.08 -22.60
CA ASN A 1081 52.91 5.82 -22.70
C ASN A 1081 53.76 5.78 -23.98
N ALA A 1082 53.23 6.22 -25.12
CA ALA A 1082 54.00 6.28 -26.36
C ALA A 1082 55.19 7.25 -26.28
N ASP A 1083 54.99 8.41 -25.65
CA ASP A 1083 56.02 9.43 -25.41
C ASP A 1083 57.17 8.90 -24.55
N GLU A 1084 56.82 8.20 -23.46
CA GLU A 1084 57.73 7.62 -22.48
C GLU A 1084 58.50 6.41 -23.03
N HIS A 1085 57.88 5.59 -23.89
CA HIS A 1085 58.53 4.46 -24.56
C HIS A 1085 59.23 4.85 -25.88
N GLY A 1086 58.92 6.02 -26.44
CA GLY A 1086 59.41 6.47 -27.76
C GLY A 1086 58.88 5.62 -28.93
N THR A 1087 57.69 5.03 -28.79
CA THR A 1087 57.05 4.16 -29.80
C THR A 1087 55.55 4.02 -29.55
N CYS A 1088 54.76 3.95 -30.62
CA CYS A 1088 53.32 3.61 -30.55
C CYS A 1088 53.01 2.14 -30.85
N LEU A 1089 54.03 1.31 -31.06
CA LEU A 1089 53.85 -0.13 -31.30
C LEU A 1089 53.23 -0.82 -30.08
N ASP A 1090 52.33 -1.77 -30.32
CA ASP A 1090 51.61 -2.58 -29.32
C ASP A 1090 50.75 -1.78 -28.32
N LEU A 1091 50.51 -0.49 -28.56
CA LEU A 1091 49.59 0.35 -27.80
C LEU A 1091 48.24 0.46 -28.53
N GLU A 1092 47.13 0.22 -27.82
CA GLU A 1092 45.78 0.22 -28.37
C GLU A 1092 44.76 0.76 -27.35
N VAL A 1093 43.82 1.58 -27.80
CA VAL A 1093 42.67 2.07 -27.02
C VAL A 1093 41.40 1.95 -27.87
N HIS A 1094 40.36 1.35 -27.30
CA HIS A 1094 39.05 1.12 -27.94
C HIS A 1094 39.10 0.47 -29.34
N GLY A 1095 40.06 -0.43 -29.60
CA GLY A 1095 40.23 -1.08 -30.91
C GLY A 1095 41.05 -0.29 -31.93
N MET A 1096 41.53 0.91 -31.58
CA MET A 1096 42.43 1.71 -32.42
C MET A 1096 43.86 1.64 -31.88
N ARG A 1097 44.82 1.30 -32.76
CA ARG A 1097 46.25 1.33 -32.43
C ARG A 1097 46.70 2.78 -32.27
N ALA A 1098 47.58 3.05 -31.32
CA ALA A 1098 48.10 4.39 -31.04
C ALA A 1098 48.70 5.06 -32.28
N GLN A 1099 49.33 4.28 -33.16
CA GLN A 1099 49.94 4.76 -34.40
C GLN A 1099 48.89 5.23 -35.42
N ASP A 1100 47.79 4.48 -35.60
CA ASP A 1100 46.68 4.89 -36.46
C ASP A 1100 46.01 6.16 -35.92
N PHE A 1101 45.82 6.21 -34.59
CA PHE A 1101 45.21 7.34 -33.89
C PHE A 1101 46.05 8.62 -33.93
N VAL A 1102 47.39 8.52 -33.84
CA VAL A 1102 48.30 9.67 -33.85
C VAL A 1102 48.61 10.17 -35.25
N ASN A 1103 48.79 9.28 -36.23
CA ASN A 1103 49.40 9.66 -37.51
C ASN A 1103 48.60 10.74 -38.25
N TRP A 1104 47.27 10.62 -38.29
CA TRP A 1104 46.43 11.61 -38.98
C TRP A 1104 46.36 12.98 -38.26
N PRO A 1105 46.09 13.07 -36.94
CA PRO A 1105 46.21 14.33 -36.20
C PRO A 1105 47.63 14.91 -36.25
N ALA A 1106 48.68 14.08 -36.25
CA ALA A 1106 50.06 14.55 -36.36
C ALA A 1106 50.33 15.21 -37.72
N GLN A 1107 49.90 14.56 -38.81
CA GLN A 1107 50.01 15.05 -40.19
C GLN A 1107 49.33 16.42 -40.36
N GLN A 1108 48.18 16.61 -39.71
CA GLN A 1108 47.49 17.90 -39.75
C GLN A 1108 48.09 18.93 -38.79
N CYS A 1109 48.45 18.57 -37.57
CA CYS A 1109 48.69 19.53 -36.49
C CYS A 1109 50.17 19.83 -36.17
N CYS A 1110 51.12 19.09 -36.74
CA CYS A 1110 52.55 19.19 -36.40
C CYS A 1110 53.37 19.74 -37.57
N LYS A 1111 54.29 20.68 -37.31
CA LYS A 1111 55.14 21.26 -38.37
C LYS A 1111 56.31 20.34 -38.76
N SER A 1112 56.60 19.32 -37.95
CA SER A 1112 57.71 18.37 -38.13
C SER A 1112 57.28 16.94 -38.51
N PHE A 1113 56.00 16.71 -38.79
CA PHE A 1113 55.53 15.43 -39.36
C PHE A 1113 56.41 15.02 -40.57
N PRO A 1114 56.88 13.76 -40.67
CA PRO A 1114 56.42 12.53 -40.00
C PRO A 1114 56.86 12.34 -38.54
N ALA A 1115 57.66 13.23 -37.94
CA ALA A 1115 58.04 13.11 -36.55
C ALA A 1115 56.85 13.41 -35.62
N SER A 1116 56.28 12.36 -35.03
CA SER A 1116 55.16 12.42 -34.08
C SER A 1116 55.60 11.99 -32.67
N VAL A 1117 54.69 12.01 -31.70
CA VAL A 1117 54.93 11.45 -30.36
C VAL A 1117 55.29 9.96 -30.42
N CYS A 1118 54.78 9.23 -31.42
CA CYS A 1118 55.13 7.83 -31.69
C CYS A 1118 56.55 7.64 -32.21
N ASP A 1119 57.10 8.64 -32.90
CA ASP A 1119 58.21 8.45 -33.82
C ASP A 1119 59.14 9.67 -33.91
N LYS A 1120 59.52 10.15 -32.72
CA LYS A 1120 60.27 11.39 -32.48
C LYS A 1120 61.53 11.58 -33.31
N ASP A 1121 62.21 10.50 -33.70
CA ASP A 1121 63.49 10.56 -34.43
C ASP A 1121 63.37 10.34 -35.95
N VAL A 1122 62.16 10.12 -36.47
CA VAL A 1122 61.94 9.92 -37.91
C VAL A 1122 62.11 11.24 -38.66
N GLN A 1123 62.78 11.16 -39.82
CA GLN A 1123 62.94 12.27 -40.76
C GLN A 1123 62.22 11.92 -42.05
N ALA A 1124 61.70 12.93 -42.75
CA ALA A 1124 61.14 12.74 -44.09
C ALA A 1124 62.25 12.26 -45.04
N MET A 1125 62.08 11.04 -45.58
CA MET A 1125 63.05 10.39 -46.47
C MET A 1125 62.53 10.32 -47.90
N THR A 1126 63.33 10.79 -48.86
CA THR A 1126 63.05 10.66 -50.30
C THR A 1126 63.26 9.22 -50.76
N PRO A 1127 62.41 8.64 -51.63
CA PRO A 1127 62.60 7.27 -52.17
C PRO A 1127 63.88 7.15 -53.01
N CYS A 1128 64.38 8.26 -53.56
CA CYS A 1128 65.61 8.30 -54.33
C CYS A 1128 66.84 8.00 -53.47
N LEU A 1129 67.77 7.16 -53.98
CA LEU A 1129 69.07 6.86 -53.37
C LEU A 1129 69.93 8.09 -53.02
N ARG A 1130 69.63 9.26 -53.60
CA ARG A 1130 70.22 10.56 -53.27
C ARG A 1130 69.12 11.61 -53.30
N SER A 1131 68.99 12.40 -52.23
CA SER A 1131 67.95 13.44 -52.11
C SER A 1131 68.01 14.51 -53.21
N GLN A 1132 69.19 14.78 -53.77
CA GLN A 1132 69.37 15.69 -54.92
C GLN A 1132 68.73 15.20 -56.22
N ASP A 1133 68.40 13.90 -56.32
CA ASP A 1133 67.74 13.32 -57.50
C ASP A 1133 66.20 13.42 -57.37
N PHE A 1134 65.68 13.86 -56.21
CA PHE A 1134 64.27 14.06 -55.93
C PHE A 1134 63.84 15.51 -56.24
N ASP A 1135 63.17 15.70 -57.37
CA ASP A 1135 62.64 17.00 -57.80
C ASP A 1135 61.37 17.34 -57.01
N HIS A 1136 61.55 18.14 -55.96
CA HIS A 1136 60.49 18.44 -54.98
C HIS A 1136 59.21 18.94 -55.65
N ASN A 1137 59.34 19.96 -56.51
CA ASN A 1137 58.21 20.69 -57.09
C ASN A 1137 57.64 20.03 -58.34
N LYS A 1138 58.11 18.83 -58.69
CA LYS A 1138 57.58 18.06 -59.80
C LYS A 1138 56.18 17.56 -59.43
N THR A 1139 55.23 17.74 -60.34
CA THR A 1139 53.92 17.08 -60.27
C THR A 1139 54.09 15.57 -60.22
N MET A 1140 53.57 14.95 -59.17
CA MET A 1140 53.59 13.50 -59.00
C MET A 1140 52.33 12.90 -59.62
N TRP A 1141 51.18 13.44 -59.21
CA TRP A 1141 49.89 13.19 -59.82
C TRP A 1141 49.05 14.48 -59.77
N ALA A 1142 48.08 14.56 -60.66
CA ALA A 1142 47.06 15.59 -60.63
C ALA A 1142 45.71 14.97 -60.97
N TRP A 1143 44.65 15.53 -60.43
CA TRP A 1143 43.29 15.06 -60.67
C TRP A 1143 42.32 16.23 -60.84
N CYS A 1144 41.11 15.90 -61.31
CA CYS A 1144 40.05 16.87 -61.54
C CYS A 1144 38.94 16.68 -60.50
N GLU A 1145 38.95 17.56 -59.49
CA GLU A 1145 38.05 17.53 -58.35
C GLU A 1145 36.73 18.29 -58.66
N GLY A 1146 35.65 17.96 -57.95
CA GLY A 1146 34.36 18.66 -58.08
C GLY A 1146 33.44 18.21 -59.24
N LEU A 1147 33.77 17.11 -59.93
CA LEU A 1147 32.94 16.56 -61.01
C LEU A 1147 31.84 15.63 -60.49
N TYR A 1148 30.72 16.19 -60.00
CA TYR A 1148 29.49 15.44 -59.74
C TYR A 1148 28.26 16.10 -60.39
N PRO A 1149 27.41 15.34 -61.13
CA PRO A 1149 27.67 13.97 -61.60
C PRO A 1149 28.90 13.93 -62.52
N ALA A 1150 29.70 12.86 -62.38
CA ALA A 1150 30.89 12.69 -63.21
C ALA A 1150 30.52 12.74 -64.71
N PRO A 1151 31.23 13.51 -65.55
CA PRO A 1151 30.98 13.53 -66.99
C PRO A 1151 31.08 12.11 -67.55
N ALA A 1152 30.34 11.84 -68.63
CA ALA A 1152 30.43 10.53 -69.26
C ALA A 1152 31.88 10.25 -69.68
N GLU A 1153 32.32 8.99 -69.58
CA GLU A 1153 33.68 8.55 -69.95
C GLU A 1153 34.13 9.10 -71.32
N ALA A 1154 33.18 9.20 -72.26
CA ALA A 1154 33.38 9.79 -73.58
C ALA A 1154 33.72 11.29 -73.58
N ASP A 1155 33.12 12.08 -72.68
CA ASP A 1155 33.38 13.52 -72.55
C ASP A 1155 34.74 13.77 -71.91
N CYS A 1156 35.12 12.97 -70.91
CA CYS A 1156 36.44 13.01 -70.31
C CYS A 1156 37.53 12.62 -71.31
N HIS A 1157 37.34 11.57 -72.09
CA HIS A 1157 38.22 11.24 -73.21
C HIS A 1157 38.25 12.32 -74.30
N ALA A 1158 37.17 13.04 -74.54
CA ALA A 1158 37.14 14.15 -75.50
C ALA A 1158 38.03 15.34 -75.09
N GLN A 1159 38.25 15.55 -73.79
CA GLN A 1159 39.21 16.55 -73.27
C GLN A 1159 40.63 16.00 -73.07
N GLY A 1160 40.90 14.74 -73.43
CA GLY A 1160 42.20 14.10 -73.23
C GLY A 1160 42.45 13.60 -71.80
N CYS A 1161 41.39 13.46 -71.00
CA CYS A 1161 41.44 12.85 -69.66
C CYS A 1161 41.13 11.33 -69.75
N THR A 1162 41.45 10.59 -68.70
CA THR A 1162 41.03 9.19 -68.51
C THR A 1162 39.96 9.14 -67.42
N GLY A 1163 38.80 8.55 -67.72
CA GLY A 1163 37.67 8.52 -66.78
C GLY A 1163 37.17 7.12 -66.46
N ASN A 1164 36.42 7.02 -65.37
CA ASN A 1164 35.54 5.90 -65.07
C ASN A 1164 34.14 6.44 -64.73
N GLU A 1165 33.22 5.59 -64.25
CA GLU A 1165 31.85 5.99 -63.90
C GLU A 1165 31.71 6.92 -62.68
N HIS A 1166 32.83 7.31 -62.04
CA HIS A 1166 32.85 8.13 -60.83
C HIS A 1166 33.81 9.33 -60.88
N HIS A 1167 34.88 9.30 -61.69
CA HIS A 1167 35.95 10.31 -61.70
C HIS A 1167 36.58 10.48 -63.08
N CYS A 1168 37.21 11.65 -63.33
CA CYS A 1168 38.02 11.90 -64.52
C CYS A 1168 39.39 12.47 -64.17
N HIS A 1169 40.44 11.73 -64.53
CA HIS A 1169 41.84 12.07 -64.32
C HIS A 1169 42.37 12.84 -65.53
N CYS A 1170 42.65 14.12 -65.34
CA CYS A 1170 43.12 15.01 -66.39
C CYS A 1170 44.60 15.37 -66.16
N GLU A 1171 45.47 15.04 -67.11
CA GLU A 1171 46.91 15.38 -67.05
C GLU A 1171 47.21 16.89 -67.16
N THR A 1172 46.20 17.75 -67.37
CA THR A 1172 46.40 19.19 -67.48
C THR A 1172 45.26 19.99 -66.85
N ALA A 1173 45.62 21.14 -66.27
CA ALA A 1173 44.65 22.10 -65.73
C ALA A 1173 43.61 22.54 -66.76
N ALA A 1174 44.03 22.78 -68.00
CA ALA A 1174 43.14 23.20 -69.08
C ALA A 1174 42.07 22.15 -69.42
N ALA A 1175 42.43 20.86 -69.45
CA ALA A 1175 41.49 19.77 -69.69
C ALA A 1175 40.50 19.60 -68.53
N CYS A 1176 40.98 19.73 -67.29
CA CYS A 1176 40.13 19.67 -66.12
C CYS A 1176 39.12 20.84 -66.05
N THR A 1177 39.59 22.08 -66.24
CA THR A 1177 38.70 23.26 -66.30
C THR A 1177 37.70 23.16 -67.46
N ALA A 1178 38.07 22.51 -68.57
CA ALA A 1178 37.16 22.27 -69.70
C ALA A 1178 36.05 21.23 -69.40
N LEU A 1179 36.23 20.37 -68.40
CA LEU A 1179 35.17 19.51 -67.86
C LEU A 1179 34.33 20.19 -66.77
N GLY A 1180 34.77 21.36 -66.27
CA GLY A 1180 34.13 22.08 -65.16
C GLY A 1180 34.65 21.72 -63.77
N GLY A 1181 35.70 20.90 -63.67
CA GLY A 1181 36.32 20.57 -62.38
C GLY A 1181 37.51 21.46 -62.02
N LYS A 1182 37.93 21.37 -60.75
CA LYS A 1182 39.13 22.03 -60.22
C LYS A 1182 40.35 21.14 -60.41
N TYR A 1183 41.39 21.66 -61.05
CA TYR A 1183 42.66 20.94 -61.17
C TYR A 1183 43.44 21.08 -59.87
N VAL A 1184 43.62 19.96 -59.17
CA VAL A 1184 44.49 19.88 -57.99
C VAL A 1184 45.71 19.07 -58.35
N GLU A 1185 46.87 19.67 -58.07
CA GLU A 1185 48.19 19.18 -58.46
C GLU A 1185 49.00 18.89 -57.21
N TYR A 1186 49.33 17.62 -57.01
CA TYR A 1186 50.16 17.19 -55.89
C TYR A 1186 51.62 17.09 -56.34
N GLN A 1187 52.46 17.90 -55.72
CA GLN A 1187 53.91 17.88 -55.93
C GLN A 1187 54.54 16.76 -55.12
N CYS A 1188 55.62 16.15 -55.62
CA CYS A 1188 56.29 15.02 -54.96
C CYS A 1188 56.62 15.31 -53.48
N TRP A 1189 56.98 16.55 -53.11
CA TRP A 1189 57.24 16.89 -51.71
C TRP A 1189 56.00 16.88 -50.80
N GLN A 1190 54.80 17.10 -51.34
CA GLN A 1190 53.55 17.15 -50.58
C GLN A 1190 53.14 15.74 -50.15
N ASP A 1191 53.03 14.80 -51.09
CA ASP A 1191 52.78 13.38 -50.75
C ASP A 1191 53.87 12.82 -49.85
N LEU A 1192 55.14 13.20 -50.06
CA LEU A 1192 56.23 12.75 -49.21
C LEU A 1192 56.15 13.30 -47.76
N GLN A 1193 55.43 14.41 -47.53
CA GLN A 1193 55.09 14.87 -46.19
C GLN A 1193 53.81 14.23 -45.63
N TRP A 1194 53.10 13.40 -46.41
CA TRP A 1194 51.84 12.78 -46.02
C TRP A 1194 51.99 11.28 -45.73
N MET A 1195 53.21 10.74 -45.83
CA MET A 1195 53.52 9.34 -45.58
C MET A 1195 53.73 9.05 -44.09
N ALA A 1196 53.25 7.87 -43.66
CA ALA A 1196 53.46 7.37 -42.32
C ALA A 1196 54.96 7.17 -42.01
N ALA A 1197 55.32 7.32 -40.73
CA ALA A 1197 56.70 7.25 -40.26
C ALA A 1197 57.41 5.92 -40.63
N GLU A 1198 56.65 4.82 -40.70
CA GLU A 1198 57.09 3.50 -41.10
C GLU A 1198 57.50 3.42 -42.57
N VAL A 1199 56.87 4.19 -43.45
CA VAL A 1199 57.26 4.28 -44.87
C VAL A 1199 58.63 4.97 -44.96
N HIS A 1200 58.85 6.06 -44.21
CA HIS A 1200 60.15 6.72 -44.19
C HIS A 1200 61.26 5.88 -43.54
N LYS A 1201 60.95 5.13 -42.47
CA LYS A 1201 61.87 4.11 -41.89
C LYS A 1201 62.18 3.00 -42.90
N GLY A 1202 61.16 2.56 -43.66
CA GLY A 1202 61.31 1.62 -44.75
C GLY A 1202 62.26 2.16 -45.83
N ILE A 1203 62.01 3.36 -46.34
CA ILE A 1203 62.87 4.04 -47.32
C ILE A 1203 64.31 4.17 -46.80
N ALA A 1204 64.51 4.59 -45.55
CA ALA A 1204 65.84 4.65 -44.94
C ALA A 1204 66.54 3.28 -44.90
N THR A 1205 65.79 2.23 -44.57
CA THR A 1205 66.26 0.84 -44.55
C THR A 1205 66.63 0.35 -45.94
N ALA A 1206 65.78 0.60 -46.93
CA ALA A 1206 66.02 0.22 -48.33
C ALA A 1206 67.21 0.96 -48.95
N ILE A 1207 67.37 2.26 -48.67
CA ILE A 1207 68.56 3.03 -49.07
C ILE A 1207 69.84 2.47 -48.41
N ALA A 1208 69.78 2.09 -47.13
CA ALA A 1208 70.92 1.49 -46.42
C ALA A 1208 71.28 0.08 -46.94
N GLN A 1209 70.29 -0.70 -47.37
CA GLN A 1209 70.47 -2.03 -47.96
C GLN A 1209 70.82 -1.99 -49.46
N GLY A 1210 70.45 -0.91 -50.16
CA GLY A 1210 70.56 -0.78 -51.61
C GLY A 1210 69.48 -1.56 -52.40
N THR A 1211 68.39 -1.98 -51.74
CA THR A 1211 67.27 -2.72 -52.34
C THR A 1211 65.98 -2.48 -51.54
N CYS A 1212 64.82 -2.59 -52.19
CA CYS A 1212 63.51 -2.64 -51.51
C CYS A 1212 63.02 -4.08 -51.28
N GLU A 1213 63.74 -5.10 -51.80
CA GLU A 1213 63.43 -6.50 -51.56
C GLU A 1213 63.47 -6.80 -50.05
N ASP A 1214 62.46 -7.54 -49.57
CA ASP A 1214 62.26 -7.93 -48.17
C ASP A 1214 62.14 -6.76 -47.15
N VAL A 1215 61.94 -5.52 -47.60
CA VAL A 1215 61.57 -4.38 -46.74
C VAL A 1215 60.05 -4.21 -46.72
N GLU A 1216 59.43 -4.48 -45.57
CA GLU A 1216 58.00 -4.20 -45.35
C GLU A 1216 57.79 -2.77 -44.85
N ALA A 1217 56.69 -2.14 -45.28
CA ALA A 1217 56.20 -0.86 -44.81
C ALA A 1217 54.68 -0.88 -44.78
N HIS A 1218 54.09 -0.46 -43.65
CA HIS A 1218 52.66 -0.30 -43.36
C HIS A 1218 51.67 -1.08 -44.29
N HIS A 1219 51.28 -2.28 -43.87
CA HIS A 1219 50.37 -3.20 -44.59
C HIS A 1219 50.85 -3.74 -45.96
N GLY A 1220 52.10 -3.52 -46.37
CA GLY A 1220 52.63 -4.12 -47.60
C GLY A 1220 54.14 -4.18 -47.69
N LYS A 1221 54.62 -4.53 -48.89
CA LYS A 1221 56.03 -4.34 -49.26
C LYS A 1221 56.27 -2.87 -49.56
N LEU A 1222 57.38 -2.34 -49.07
CA LEU A 1222 57.83 -0.97 -49.37
C LEU A 1222 57.97 -0.74 -50.89
N GLU A 1223 58.38 -1.77 -51.63
CA GLU A 1223 58.45 -1.80 -53.10
C GLU A 1223 57.22 -1.14 -53.76
N PHE A 1224 56.00 -1.40 -53.30
CA PHE A 1224 54.79 -0.80 -53.87
C PHE A 1224 54.63 0.69 -53.60
N ALA A 1225 55.08 1.17 -52.43
CA ALA A 1225 55.04 2.60 -52.09
C ALA A 1225 56.17 3.38 -52.79
N VAL A 1226 57.32 2.73 -53.02
CA VAL A 1226 58.48 3.33 -53.70
C VAL A 1226 58.31 3.33 -55.22
N ASP A 1227 57.74 2.28 -55.83
CA ASP A 1227 57.46 2.22 -57.27
C ASP A 1227 56.33 3.18 -57.72
N TRP A 1228 55.50 3.64 -56.78
CA TRP A 1228 54.43 4.61 -57.03
C TRP A 1228 54.92 6.07 -57.02
N LEU A 1229 56.06 6.36 -56.38
CA LEU A 1229 56.70 7.69 -56.24
C LEU A 1229 57.68 8.03 -57.39
#